data_AF-A0AAV2JP81-F1
#
_entry.id   AF-A0AAV2JP81-F1
#
_cell.length_a   1.000
_cell.length_b   1.000
_cell.length_c   1.000
_cell.angle_alpha   90.00
_cell.angle_beta   90.00
_cell.angle_gamma   90.00
#
_symmetry.space_group_name_H-M   'P 1'
#
loop_
_entity.id
_entity.type
_entity.pdbx_description
1 polymer ?
#
loop_
_entity_poly.entity_id
_entity_poly.type
_entity_poly.pdbx_seq_one_letter_code
_entity_poly.pdbx_strand_id
1 'polypeptide(L)'
;MRRPRHKDCSDITHSVGRSRSGLYSDTEQLQETPGLREADVPPPPHTLLCGSDTPTSLRSALRVKTFPFPASAALIPDSALTHVRYVSSLISSSLQSARMVSHKEFANAGKQAGLQIWRIENLDLKPVPKGLHGCFYTGDAYLLLHTTKPPSYSIHMWIGDECSQDERGAAAIFAMQLDDFLGGSPVQFREVQNCESKAFLGYFKSGLKYQKGGVASGFQHVITNDANVKRLLHVKGRRVIRATEVDLTWTSFNQGDCFILDLGKDVYQWCGSDCNRYERLKASEVAIDIRDNERNGRAKIHLVEEGDEPDAFSQVLGAKTRIAPASPDDEKVDVSNRKKGALYMISDASGSMTVSAVAPSSPFKQAMLSAEECYILDNGVDRNIFVWKGPKANMSERKAAMSAGEKFILDKGYSNKTQIQVLPAGSETTLFKQFFCDWRDKDETTGPSQAYTIGSIAKIKQVPFDASSLHSNKAMAAQHGMVDDGQGKVQIFRVEGGASVPADPASYGHFYGGDCYLILYSYGRNQHIIYTWQGLKCTQDELAASAFLTVKMDDSMGGAPVQVRVTQGQEPPHLMSLFRSKPMIIHSGGTSRKGGQSQAPTTRLFHVRQSSSGATRAVEVQVSASSLNTNDVFVLKSASGVFVWRGAGASEEEMSASKHVVSFLGGSPASVSEAREPAEFWSALGGKKEYQTSKALRNVIKPPRLFGCSNKTGRLAVEEVPGDFTQSDLATDDVMLLDTWDQIFLWVGKEANDTERNGAPKIAKDYVDSDPSGRRGTPITTIKQGAEPPIFTGWFQAWDSAMWETDPLDRIRARF
;
A
#
# COMPACT_ATOMS: atom_id res chain seq x y z
N MET A 1 51.69 -14.33 48.59
CA MET A 1 52.36 -13.46 49.61
C MET A 1 52.12 -12.01 49.21
N ARG A 2 52.02 -10.98 50.06
CA ARG A 2 51.75 -10.83 51.52
C ARG A 2 51.22 -9.37 51.72
N ARG A 3 50.42 -9.10 52.77
CA ARG A 3 49.88 -7.77 53.14
C ARG A 3 50.98 -6.79 53.66
N PRO A 4 50.68 -5.49 53.85
CA PRO A 4 50.16 -4.94 55.14
C PRO A 4 48.77 -4.22 54.97
N ARG A 5 47.78 -4.21 55.90
CA ARG A 5 47.67 -3.65 57.29
C ARG A 5 47.63 -2.09 57.28
N HIS A 6 46.78 -1.34 58.03
CA HIS A 6 45.88 -1.65 59.17
C HIS A 6 44.97 -0.44 59.58
N LYS A 7 43.92 -0.69 60.41
CA LYS A 7 43.19 0.22 61.36
C LYS A 7 42.13 1.22 60.86
N ASP A 8 41.11 1.64 61.64
CA ASP A 8 40.35 1.08 62.78
C ASP A 8 39.04 1.92 63.02
N CYS A 9 38.04 1.32 63.69
CA CYS A 9 36.84 1.82 64.41
C CYS A 9 36.39 3.31 64.38
N SER A 10 35.07 3.54 64.26
CA SER A 10 34.18 3.86 65.42
C SER A 10 32.70 4.12 65.05
N ASP A 11 31.75 3.48 65.74
CA ASP A 11 30.31 3.83 65.75
C ASP A 11 30.01 5.06 66.62
N ILE A 12 29.02 5.89 66.24
CA ILE A 12 28.20 6.68 67.17
C ILE A 12 26.75 6.70 66.68
N THR A 13 25.84 6.27 67.54
CA THR A 13 24.37 6.45 67.42
C THR A 13 23.93 7.76 68.04
N HIS A 14 22.90 8.42 67.49
CA HIS A 14 21.88 9.10 68.32
C HIS A 14 20.62 9.47 67.53
N SER A 15 19.49 9.49 68.23
CA SER A 15 18.13 9.78 67.73
C SER A 15 17.48 10.94 68.50
N VAL A 16 16.26 11.33 68.05
CA VAL A 16 15.20 12.13 68.73
C VAL A 16 15.09 13.65 68.43
N GLY A 17 13.85 14.09 68.13
CA GLY A 17 13.34 15.48 68.25
C GLY A 17 12.80 16.08 66.94
N ARG A 18 11.53 16.02 66.51
CA ARG A 18 10.16 15.97 67.10
C ARG A 18 9.47 17.35 67.27
N SER A 19 8.45 17.61 66.45
CA SER A 19 7.33 18.57 66.66
C SER A 19 6.13 18.10 65.80
N ARG A 20 5.08 17.44 66.36
CA ARG A 20 3.79 18.00 66.85
C ARG A 20 3.12 18.95 65.84
N SER A 21 1.85 18.81 65.44
CA SER A 21 0.58 18.36 66.10
C SER A 21 -0.25 17.39 65.21
N GLY A 22 -1.07 16.42 65.69
CA GLY A 22 -2.37 16.52 66.40
C GLY A 22 -3.55 16.42 65.40
N LEU A 23 -4.66 15.67 65.55
CA LEU A 23 -5.31 14.90 66.64
C LEU A 23 -6.28 13.81 66.08
N TYR A 24 -6.51 12.70 66.83
CA TYR A 24 -7.74 11.84 66.91
C TYR A 24 -8.34 11.20 65.62
N SER A 25 -8.35 9.86 65.40
CA SER A 25 -9.12 8.75 66.02
C SER A 25 -10.61 8.71 65.61
N ASP A 26 -11.31 7.59 65.37
CA ASP A 26 -10.96 6.15 65.34
C ASP A 26 -12.02 5.36 64.53
N THR A 27 -11.80 4.04 64.37
CA THR A 27 -12.74 2.97 63.98
C THR A 27 -14.08 2.98 64.76
N GLU A 28 -15.20 2.31 64.41
CA GLU A 28 -15.39 0.95 63.86
C GLU A 28 -16.90 0.70 63.46
N GLN A 29 -17.14 -0.14 62.43
CA GLN A 29 -18.12 -1.25 62.30
C GLN A 29 -19.66 -1.23 62.67
N LEU A 30 -20.38 -2.13 61.95
CA LEU A 30 -21.60 -2.95 62.26
C LEU A 30 -23.05 -2.59 61.77
N GLN A 31 -23.56 -3.50 60.92
CA GLN A 31 -24.90 -4.18 60.84
C GLN A 31 -26.29 -3.48 60.65
N GLU A 32 -27.04 -4.06 59.69
CA GLU A 32 -28.49 -4.45 59.66
C GLU A 32 -29.67 -3.45 59.63
N THR A 33 -30.32 -3.35 58.43
CA THR A 33 -31.76 -3.56 58.02
C THR A 33 -32.97 -3.21 58.96
N PRO A 34 -34.27 -3.20 58.54
CA PRO A 34 -34.92 -3.49 57.23
C PRO A 34 -36.09 -2.54 56.74
N GLY A 35 -36.61 -2.75 55.52
CA GLY A 35 -38.06 -3.03 55.33
C GLY A 35 -39.01 -2.08 54.52
N LEU A 36 -39.87 -2.74 53.69
CA LEU A 36 -41.17 -2.32 53.09
C LEU A 36 -41.14 -1.50 51.76
N ARG A 37 -41.94 -1.74 50.69
CA ARG A 37 -42.85 -2.84 50.22
C ARG A 37 -43.33 -2.51 48.77
N GLU A 38 -43.45 -3.53 47.91
CA GLU A 38 -44.53 -3.91 46.94
C GLU A 38 -45.28 -2.83 46.10
N ALA A 39 -45.29 -2.90 44.74
CA ALA A 39 -46.18 -3.66 43.79
C ALA A 39 -47.48 -2.88 43.44
N ASP A 40 -48.09 -2.85 42.24
CA ASP A 40 -48.48 -3.82 41.19
C ASP A 40 -48.53 -3.13 39.78
N VAL A 41 -48.23 -3.70 38.60
CA VAL A 41 -48.82 -4.80 37.75
C VAL A 41 -50.02 -4.36 36.86
N PRO A 42 -50.04 -4.65 35.52
CA PRO A 42 -51.05 -4.15 34.54
C PRO A 42 -52.05 -5.27 34.08
N PRO A 43 -52.89 -5.12 33.01
CA PRO A 43 -52.46 -5.49 31.63
C PRO A 43 -53.16 -4.66 30.46
N PRO A 44 -53.86 -5.16 29.39
CA PRO A 44 -54.02 -4.44 28.08
C PRO A 44 -55.53 -4.34 27.65
N PRO A 45 -56.04 -4.49 26.38
CA PRO A 45 -55.49 -4.42 25.00
C PRO A 45 -56.37 -3.60 23.98
N HIS A 46 -56.02 -3.58 22.67
CA HIS A 46 -56.86 -4.09 21.54
C HIS A 46 -56.22 -3.90 20.14
N THR A 47 -56.73 -4.64 19.14
CA THR A 47 -56.14 -4.88 17.81
C THR A 47 -57.20 -4.71 16.69
N LEU A 48 -56.77 -4.52 15.43
CA LEU A 48 -57.44 -4.80 14.13
C LEU A 48 -58.07 -3.64 13.30
N LEU A 49 -57.37 -3.34 12.18
CA LEU A 49 -57.80 -3.34 10.75
C LEU A 49 -58.95 -2.48 10.16
N CYS A 50 -58.64 -1.99 8.93
CA CYS A 50 -59.46 -1.87 7.69
C CYS A 50 -60.17 -0.56 7.27
N GLY A 51 -60.22 -0.35 5.94
CA GLY A 51 -60.92 0.72 5.18
C GLY A 51 -60.07 1.99 4.98
N SER A 52 -59.57 2.42 3.81
CA SER A 52 -60.08 2.60 2.43
C SER A 52 -60.30 4.09 2.09
N ASP A 53 -60.17 4.40 0.78
CA ASP A 53 -60.68 5.60 0.09
C ASP A 53 -59.93 6.96 0.14
N THR A 54 -59.28 7.25 -1.01
CA THR A 54 -59.17 8.59 -1.63
C THR A 54 -60.57 9.10 -2.08
N PRO A 55 -60.85 10.40 -2.42
CA PRO A 55 -59.95 11.33 -3.14
C PRO A 55 -60.15 12.87 -2.97
N THR A 56 -59.43 13.64 -3.80
CA THR A 56 -59.77 14.95 -4.41
C THR A 56 -59.86 16.27 -3.60
N SER A 57 -58.85 17.11 -3.87
CA SER A 57 -58.98 18.43 -4.54
C SER A 57 -59.20 19.75 -3.76
N LEU A 58 -58.52 20.77 -4.30
CA LEU A 58 -58.90 22.19 -4.45
C LEU A 58 -58.96 23.13 -3.22
N ARG A 59 -57.87 23.89 -3.11
CA ARG A 59 -57.81 25.37 -3.10
C ARG A 59 -58.76 26.14 -2.18
N SER A 60 -58.15 26.78 -1.20
CA SER A 60 -58.36 28.21 -0.91
C SER A 60 -57.01 28.85 -0.56
N ALA A 61 -56.76 30.16 -0.68
CA ALA A 61 -57.10 31.23 -1.62
C ALA A 61 -56.59 32.54 -0.99
N LEU A 62 -56.44 33.61 -1.79
CA LEU A 62 -56.28 35.02 -1.38
C LEU A 62 -54.85 35.45 -0.91
N ARG A 63 -54.14 36.35 -1.62
CA ARG A 63 -54.31 37.83 -1.81
C ARG A 63 -53.71 38.61 -0.61
N VAL A 64 -53.08 39.79 -0.71
CA VAL A 64 -52.89 40.80 -1.78
C VAL A 64 -51.59 41.61 -1.46
N LYS A 65 -50.93 42.26 -2.46
CA LYS A 65 -50.67 43.73 -2.56
C LYS A 65 -49.38 44.09 -3.30
N THR A 66 -49.56 44.80 -4.40
CA THR A 66 -48.55 45.60 -5.13
C THR A 66 -48.78 47.09 -4.86
N PHE A 67 -47.74 47.90 -4.68
CA PHE A 67 -47.69 49.33 -5.03
C PHE A 67 -46.23 49.70 -5.42
N PRO A 68 -45.97 50.77 -6.23
CA PRO A 68 -44.81 50.76 -7.15
C PRO A 68 -43.84 51.97 -7.11
N PHE A 69 -42.74 51.83 -7.89
CA PHE A 69 -41.83 52.87 -8.44
C PHE A 69 -40.88 53.62 -7.46
N PRO A 70 -39.76 54.25 -7.93
CA PRO A 70 -39.42 54.64 -9.31
C PRO A 70 -38.10 54.08 -9.89
N ALA A 71 -37.86 54.39 -11.18
CA ALA A 71 -36.67 54.02 -11.93
C ALA A 71 -35.56 55.10 -11.88
N SER A 72 -34.31 54.69 -12.08
CA SER A 72 -33.24 55.53 -12.61
C SER A 72 -32.36 54.69 -13.52
N ALA A 73 -32.07 55.18 -14.72
CA ALA A 73 -31.35 54.44 -15.76
C ALA A 73 -29.92 54.96 -15.91
N ALA A 74 -28.95 54.05 -15.90
CA ALA A 74 -27.58 54.30 -16.37
C ALA A 74 -27.35 53.49 -17.64
N LEU A 75 -26.87 54.16 -18.69
CA LEU A 75 -26.70 53.60 -20.04
C LEU A 75 -25.44 52.72 -20.12
N ILE A 76 -25.58 51.52 -20.68
CA ILE A 76 -24.45 50.67 -21.14
C ILE A 76 -24.48 50.68 -22.68
N PRO A 77 -23.34 50.88 -23.37
CA PRO A 77 -23.32 51.04 -24.83
C PRO A 77 -23.68 49.76 -25.61
N ASP A 78 -24.36 49.96 -26.75
CA ASP A 78 -25.01 48.93 -27.57
C ASP A 78 -24.07 47.87 -28.19
N SER A 79 -22.75 48.13 -28.19
CA SER A 79 -21.73 47.17 -28.64
C SER A 79 -21.59 45.96 -27.72
N ALA A 80 -21.95 46.07 -26.43
CA ALA A 80 -21.94 44.94 -25.50
C ALA A 80 -23.12 43.97 -25.74
N LEU A 81 -24.28 44.49 -26.15
CA LEU A 81 -25.49 43.71 -26.37
C LEU A 81 -25.45 42.89 -27.67
N THR A 82 -24.71 43.33 -28.68
CA THR A 82 -24.52 42.59 -29.93
C THR A 82 -23.68 41.33 -29.73
N HIS A 83 -22.62 41.39 -28.90
CA HIS A 83 -21.80 40.21 -28.58
C HIS A 83 -22.58 39.16 -27.77
N VAL A 84 -23.36 39.59 -26.77
CA VAL A 84 -24.20 38.68 -25.96
C VAL A 84 -25.29 38.01 -26.82
N ARG A 85 -25.91 38.73 -27.76
CA ARG A 85 -26.89 38.15 -28.68
C ARG A 85 -26.27 37.18 -29.69
N TYR A 86 -25.05 37.41 -30.17
CA TYR A 86 -24.36 36.47 -31.06
C TYR A 86 -24.00 35.16 -30.33
N VAL A 87 -23.47 35.25 -29.11
CA VAL A 87 -23.17 34.08 -28.27
C VAL A 87 -24.46 33.32 -27.89
N SER A 88 -25.53 34.03 -27.51
CA SER A 88 -26.84 33.42 -27.23
C SER A 88 -27.48 32.79 -28.47
N SER A 89 -27.25 33.33 -29.66
CA SER A 89 -27.70 32.75 -30.94
C SER A 89 -26.99 31.43 -31.24
N LEU A 90 -25.66 31.37 -31.04
CA LEU A 90 -24.87 30.15 -31.21
C LEU A 90 -25.34 29.06 -30.24
N ILE A 91 -25.53 29.39 -28.96
CA ILE A 91 -26.06 28.48 -27.93
C ILE A 91 -27.48 28.00 -28.27
N SER A 92 -28.37 28.89 -28.75
CA SER A 92 -29.74 28.50 -29.08
C SER A 92 -29.84 27.68 -30.38
N SER A 93 -28.92 27.86 -31.33
CA SER A 93 -28.89 27.08 -32.57
C SER A 93 -28.34 25.65 -32.39
N SER A 94 -27.53 25.39 -31.35
CA SER A 94 -27.06 24.03 -31.04
C SER A 94 -28.08 23.17 -30.27
N LEU A 95 -29.19 23.76 -29.81
CA LEU A 95 -30.21 23.07 -29.01
C LEU A 95 -31.36 22.46 -29.84
N GLN A 96 -31.32 22.55 -31.17
CA GLN A 96 -32.32 21.96 -32.08
C GLN A 96 -31.74 20.96 -33.10
N SER A 97 -30.77 20.15 -32.69
CA SER A 97 -30.60 18.79 -33.24
C SER A 97 -29.72 17.94 -32.31
N ALA A 98 -30.33 17.04 -31.54
CA ALA A 98 -29.60 16.20 -30.57
C ALA A 98 -28.86 15.02 -31.24
N ARG A 99 -27.92 15.33 -32.15
CA ARG A 99 -26.78 14.45 -32.42
C ARG A 99 -25.68 14.82 -31.43
N MET A 100 -25.27 13.89 -30.57
CA MET A 100 -24.09 14.10 -29.72
C MET A 100 -22.89 14.42 -30.61
N VAL A 101 -22.31 15.61 -30.44
CA VAL A 101 -21.01 15.94 -31.02
C VAL A 101 -19.94 15.27 -30.14
N SER A 102 -19.73 13.97 -30.35
CA SER A 102 -18.62 13.27 -29.72
C SER A 102 -17.31 13.70 -30.35
N HIS A 103 -16.33 14.03 -29.51
CA HIS A 103 -14.97 14.31 -29.98
C HIS A 103 -14.39 13.05 -30.65
N LYS A 104 -13.60 13.22 -31.71
CA LYS A 104 -13.05 12.10 -32.51
C LYS A 104 -12.29 11.07 -31.65
N GLU A 105 -11.62 11.54 -30.60
CA GLU A 105 -10.83 10.71 -29.69
C GLU A 105 -11.73 9.84 -28.78
N PHE A 106 -12.93 10.30 -28.45
CA PHE A 106 -13.88 9.57 -27.60
C PHE A 106 -14.36 8.29 -28.28
N ALA A 107 -14.36 8.24 -29.62
CA ALA A 107 -14.68 7.01 -30.35
C ALA A 107 -13.77 5.83 -29.97
N ASN A 108 -12.59 6.04 -29.39
CA ASN A 108 -11.68 5.01 -28.90
C ASN A 108 -11.41 5.06 -27.38
N ALA A 109 -12.07 5.96 -26.65
CA ALA A 109 -11.94 6.06 -25.20
C ALA A 109 -12.66 4.88 -24.50
N GLY A 110 -12.03 4.28 -23.50
CA GLY A 110 -12.67 3.29 -22.61
C GLY A 110 -12.90 1.90 -23.21
N LYS A 111 -12.53 1.66 -24.48
CA LYS A 111 -12.79 0.38 -25.17
C LYS A 111 -11.90 -0.79 -24.74
N GLN A 112 -10.75 -0.52 -24.14
CA GLN A 112 -9.80 -1.53 -23.67
C GLN A 112 -9.28 -1.14 -22.28
N ALA A 113 -8.99 -2.13 -21.44
CA ALA A 113 -8.39 -1.88 -20.14
C ALA A 113 -6.94 -1.36 -20.31
N GLY A 114 -6.58 -0.32 -19.55
CA GLY A 114 -5.30 0.37 -19.65
C GLY A 114 -5.44 1.88 -19.43
N LEU A 115 -4.33 2.60 -19.68
CA LEU A 115 -4.26 4.05 -19.57
C LEU A 115 -4.25 4.70 -20.96
N GLN A 116 -5.08 5.72 -21.14
CA GLN A 116 -5.08 6.62 -22.28
C GLN A 116 -4.76 8.03 -21.77
N ILE A 117 -3.85 8.74 -22.45
CA ILE A 117 -3.41 10.09 -22.07
C ILE A 117 -3.52 10.97 -23.32
N TRP A 118 -4.16 12.13 -23.16
CA TRP A 118 -4.20 13.21 -24.14
C TRP A 118 -3.63 14.48 -23.53
N ARG A 119 -2.80 15.19 -24.30
CA ARG A 119 -2.37 16.57 -24.02
C ARG A 119 -3.42 17.51 -24.61
N ILE A 120 -3.73 18.59 -23.91
CA ILE A 120 -4.50 19.69 -24.49
C ILE A 120 -3.54 20.50 -25.34
N GLU A 121 -3.78 20.57 -26.66
CA GLU A 121 -2.99 21.43 -27.56
C GLU A 121 -3.93 22.27 -28.42
N ASN A 122 -3.86 23.59 -28.27
CA ASN A 122 -4.71 24.55 -28.99
C ASN A 122 -6.22 24.23 -28.86
N LEU A 123 -6.66 23.91 -27.63
CA LEU A 123 -8.03 23.52 -27.29
C LEU A 123 -8.54 22.23 -28.00
N ASP A 124 -7.66 21.36 -28.49
CA ASP A 124 -7.96 20.01 -29.02
C ASP A 124 -7.26 18.92 -28.18
N LEU A 125 -7.81 17.70 -28.17
CA LEU A 125 -7.20 16.53 -27.53
C LEU A 125 -6.19 15.88 -28.48
N LYS A 126 -4.92 15.81 -28.08
CA LYS A 126 -3.85 15.12 -28.82
C LYS A 126 -3.33 13.91 -28.03
N PRO A 127 -3.35 12.68 -28.58
CA PRO A 127 -2.91 11.51 -27.84
C PRO A 127 -1.40 11.53 -27.58
N VAL A 128 -0.99 11.27 -26.34
CA VAL A 128 0.43 11.20 -25.95
C VAL A 128 1.00 9.82 -26.32
N PRO A 129 2.17 9.74 -27.00
CA PRO A 129 2.82 8.48 -27.32
C PRO A 129 3.11 7.62 -26.08
N LYS A 130 2.88 6.31 -26.16
CA LYS A 130 3.00 5.38 -25.00
C LYS A 130 4.35 5.42 -24.30
N GLY A 131 5.45 5.57 -25.05
CA GLY A 131 6.80 5.67 -24.49
C GLY A 131 7.08 6.96 -23.70
N LEU A 132 6.16 7.93 -23.73
CA LEU A 132 6.24 9.20 -23.01
C LEU A 132 5.14 9.33 -21.94
N HIS A 133 4.40 8.25 -21.65
CA HIS A 133 3.44 8.21 -20.54
C HIS A 133 4.21 8.36 -19.22
N GLY A 134 3.90 9.41 -18.46
CA GLY A 134 4.65 9.82 -17.26
C GLY A 134 5.48 11.09 -17.44
N CYS A 135 5.68 11.55 -18.68
CA CYS A 135 6.29 12.85 -18.98
C CYS A 135 5.19 13.91 -19.15
N PHE A 136 5.23 14.97 -18.33
CA PHE A 136 4.24 16.05 -18.34
C PHE A 136 4.94 17.41 -18.40
N TYR A 137 4.52 18.25 -19.34
CA TYR A 137 5.01 19.63 -19.46
C TYR A 137 4.36 20.55 -18.41
N THR A 138 5.17 21.39 -17.75
CA THR A 138 4.73 22.30 -16.66
C THR A 138 3.75 23.37 -17.13
N GLY A 139 3.84 23.77 -18.40
CA GLY A 139 3.01 24.79 -19.03
C GLY A 139 1.67 24.30 -19.59
N ASP A 140 1.30 23.03 -19.42
CA ASP A 140 0.14 22.44 -20.12
C ASP A 140 -0.88 21.75 -19.19
N ALA A 141 -2.04 21.42 -19.77
CA ALA A 141 -3.03 20.53 -19.17
C ALA A 141 -3.12 19.20 -19.95
N TYR A 142 -3.48 18.13 -19.24
CA TYR A 142 -3.64 16.79 -19.79
C TYR A 142 -4.94 16.15 -19.30
N LEU A 143 -5.59 15.38 -20.16
CA LEU A 143 -6.72 14.53 -19.82
C LEU A 143 -6.28 13.08 -19.87
N LEU A 144 -6.53 12.33 -18.80
CA LEU A 144 -6.24 10.90 -18.72
C LEU A 144 -7.53 10.12 -18.49
N LEU A 145 -7.65 8.97 -19.15
CA LEU A 145 -8.66 7.97 -18.86
C LEU A 145 -7.96 6.67 -18.49
N HIS A 146 -8.11 6.25 -17.23
CA HIS A 146 -7.77 4.91 -16.80
C HIS A 146 -9.01 4.03 -16.83
N THR A 147 -8.92 2.91 -17.55
CA THR A 147 -10.00 1.94 -17.75
C THR A 147 -9.58 0.61 -17.14
N THR A 148 -10.36 0.09 -16.18
CA THR A 148 -10.14 -1.25 -15.62
C THR A 148 -10.85 -2.32 -16.46
N LYS A 149 -10.64 -3.61 -16.11
CA LYS A 149 -11.42 -4.71 -16.71
C LYS A 149 -12.92 -4.53 -16.40
N PRO A 150 -13.83 -4.93 -17.30
CA PRO A 150 -14.93 -4.04 -17.66
C PRO A 150 -16.09 -3.91 -16.65
N PRO A 151 -16.60 -2.69 -16.41
CA PRO A 151 -15.85 -1.44 -16.49
C PRO A 151 -16.06 -0.51 -15.28
N SER A 152 -14.94 -0.05 -14.73
CA SER A 152 -14.87 1.19 -13.96
C SER A 152 -13.93 2.16 -14.67
N TYR A 153 -14.29 3.43 -14.68
CA TYR A 153 -13.53 4.49 -15.36
C TYR A 153 -13.03 5.51 -14.34
N SER A 154 -11.80 5.99 -14.54
CA SER A 154 -11.24 7.10 -13.78
C SER A 154 -10.72 8.16 -14.75
N ILE A 155 -11.32 9.34 -14.72
CA ILE A 155 -10.93 10.49 -15.53
C ILE A 155 -10.09 11.42 -14.66
N HIS A 156 -8.86 11.73 -15.09
CA HIS A 156 -7.99 12.66 -14.39
C HIS A 156 -7.69 13.86 -15.28
N MET A 157 -7.94 15.06 -14.77
CA MET A 157 -7.45 16.31 -15.36
C MET A 157 -6.16 16.67 -14.64
N TRP A 158 -5.00 16.50 -15.29
CA TRP A 158 -3.73 16.95 -14.75
C TRP A 158 -3.43 18.37 -15.23
N ILE A 159 -3.03 19.22 -14.29
CA ILE A 159 -2.82 20.65 -14.49
C ILE A 159 -1.39 21.00 -14.05
N GLY A 160 -0.58 21.46 -15.01
CA GLY A 160 0.76 21.99 -14.76
C GLY A 160 0.75 23.29 -13.96
N ASP A 161 1.81 23.54 -13.20
CA ASP A 161 1.95 24.75 -12.35
C ASP A 161 2.03 26.05 -13.18
N GLU A 162 2.46 25.97 -14.45
CA GLU A 162 2.59 27.10 -15.39
C GLU A 162 1.44 27.14 -16.44
N CYS A 163 0.43 26.27 -16.31
CA CYS A 163 -0.60 26.06 -17.33
C CYS A 163 -1.57 27.25 -17.49
N SER A 164 -1.93 27.55 -18.75
CA SER A 164 -2.83 28.64 -19.12
C SER A 164 -4.24 28.47 -18.54
N GLN A 165 -5.03 29.55 -18.47
CA GLN A 165 -6.41 29.47 -17.96
C GLN A 165 -7.34 28.75 -18.94
N ASP A 166 -7.12 28.95 -20.24
CA ASP A 166 -7.90 28.38 -21.34
C ASP A 166 -7.64 26.87 -21.52
N GLU A 167 -6.40 26.40 -21.36
CA GLU A 167 -6.08 24.96 -21.41
C GLU A 167 -6.64 24.21 -20.20
N ARG A 168 -6.59 24.80 -19.00
CA ARG A 168 -7.26 24.27 -17.80
C ARG A 168 -8.79 24.20 -17.98
N GLY A 169 -9.37 25.25 -18.55
CA GLY A 169 -10.79 25.28 -18.91
C GLY A 169 -11.16 24.19 -19.93
N ALA A 170 -10.34 24.01 -20.96
CA ALA A 170 -10.53 22.97 -21.96
C ALA A 170 -10.43 21.56 -21.37
N ALA A 171 -9.46 21.30 -20.48
CA ALA A 171 -9.34 20.02 -19.79
C ALA A 171 -10.60 19.67 -18.97
N ALA A 172 -11.17 20.65 -18.25
CA ALA A 172 -12.42 20.48 -17.52
C ALA A 172 -13.62 20.23 -18.45
N ILE A 173 -13.72 20.96 -19.57
CA ILE A 173 -14.77 20.76 -20.58
C ILE A 173 -14.68 19.36 -21.19
N PHE A 174 -13.49 18.91 -21.60
CA PHE A 174 -13.30 17.58 -22.17
C PHE A 174 -13.53 16.47 -21.16
N ALA A 175 -13.16 16.64 -19.89
CA ALA A 175 -13.48 15.69 -18.83
C ALA A 175 -15.00 15.54 -18.63
N MET A 176 -15.76 16.66 -18.60
CA MET A 176 -17.22 16.63 -18.51
C MET A 176 -17.86 15.97 -19.73
N GLN A 177 -17.40 16.28 -20.96
CA GLN A 177 -17.91 15.65 -22.17
C GLN A 177 -17.59 14.14 -22.23
N LEU A 178 -16.43 13.73 -21.71
CA LEU A 178 -16.04 12.33 -21.60
C LEU A 178 -16.84 11.59 -20.49
N ASP A 179 -17.17 12.25 -19.38
CA ASP A 179 -18.09 11.74 -18.35
C ASP A 179 -19.47 11.47 -18.95
N ASP A 180 -20.06 12.46 -19.63
CA ASP A 180 -21.33 12.32 -20.34
C ASP A 180 -21.29 11.19 -21.39
N PHE A 181 -20.20 11.09 -22.18
CA PHE A 181 -20.00 10.03 -23.18
C PHE A 181 -19.91 8.63 -22.54
N LEU A 182 -19.34 8.52 -21.34
CA LEU A 182 -19.25 7.29 -20.54
C LEU A 182 -20.45 7.11 -19.58
N GLY A 183 -21.56 7.82 -19.83
CA GLY A 183 -22.83 7.66 -19.12
C GLY A 183 -22.87 8.24 -17.69
N GLY A 184 -21.95 9.14 -17.36
CA GLY A 184 -21.82 9.76 -16.03
C GLY A 184 -21.35 8.80 -14.93
N SER A 185 -20.80 7.64 -15.33
CA SER A 185 -20.26 6.59 -14.48
C SER A 185 -18.79 6.75 -14.02
N PRO A 186 -17.91 7.51 -14.70
CA PRO A 186 -16.55 7.71 -14.21
C PRO A 186 -16.44 8.41 -12.85
N VAL A 187 -15.40 8.05 -12.10
CA VAL A 187 -14.86 8.90 -11.02
C VAL A 187 -13.96 9.95 -11.65
N GLN A 188 -14.14 11.22 -11.29
CA GLN A 188 -13.32 12.32 -11.82
C GLN A 188 -12.37 12.88 -10.76
N PHE A 189 -11.15 13.18 -11.18
CA PHE A 189 -10.08 13.70 -10.34
C PHE A 189 -9.50 14.98 -10.94
N ARG A 190 -9.39 16.03 -10.11
CA ARG A 190 -8.61 17.23 -10.42
C ARG A 190 -7.21 17.06 -9.82
N GLU A 191 -6.24 16.80 -10.68
CA GLU A 191 -4.84 16.57 -10.32
C GLU A 191 -4.04 17.84 -10.59
N VAL A 192 -3.31 18.34 -9.59
CA VAL A 192 -2.43 19.51 -9.73
C VAL A 192 -0.99 19.04 -9.61
N GLN A 193 -0.10 19.60 -10.43
CA GLN A 193 1.33 19.29 -10.39
C GLN A 193 1.89 19.36 -8.96
N ASN A 194 2.70 18.35 -8.61
CA ASN A 194 3.27 18.11 -7.28
C ASN A 194 2.25 17.72 -6.19
N CYS A 195 0.95 17.73 -6.48
CA CYS A 195 -0.16 17.48 -5.55
C CYS A 195 -1.16 16.45 -6.12
N GLU A 196 -0.69 15.50 -6.91
CA GLU A 196 -1.52 14.45 -7.52
C GLU A 196 -1.98 13.38 -6.52
N SER A 197 -3.13 12.77 -6.81
CA SER A 197 -3.72 11.70 -6.04
C SER A 197 -2.90 10.41 -6.10
N LYS A 198 -3.02 9.57 -5.07
CA LYS A 198 -2.41 8.22 -5.07
C LYS A 198 -2.92 7.35 -6.22
N ALA A 199 -4.13 7.59 -6.73
CA ALA A 199 -4.67 6.88 -7.89
C ALA A 199 -3.89 7.24 -9.16
N PHE A 200 -3.72 8.54 -9.44
CA PHE A 200 -2.93 9.04 -10.57
C PHE A 200 -1.47 8.59 -10.51
N LEU A 201 -0.82 8.81 -9.36
CA LEU A 201 0.57 8.40 -9.13
C LEU A 201 0.74 6.87 -9.27
N GLY A 202 -0.31 6.12 -8.93
CA GLY A 202 -0.33 4.66 -9.03
C GLY A 202 -0.16 4.12 -10.46
N TYR A 203 -0.43 4.92 -11.49
CA TYR A 203 -0.28 4.53 -12.90
C TYR A 203 1.17 4.57 -13.40
N PHE A 204 2.02 5.40 -12.79
CA PHE A 204 3.38 5.67 -13.27
C PHE A 204 4.42 5.05 -12.33
N LYS A 205 4.65 3.73 -12.46
CA LYS A 205 5.52 2.97 -11.55
C LYS A 205 7.00 3.39 -11.60
N SER A 206 7.46 3.92 -12.73
CA SER A 206 8.78 4.53 -12.92
C SER A 206 8.88 5.98 -12.41
N GLY A 207 7.80 6.53 -11.85
CA GLY A 207 7.70 7.93 -11.41
C GLY A 207 7.16 8.88 -12.48
N LEU A 208 6.99 10.14 -12.08
CA LEU A 208 6.63 11.25 -12.98
C LEU A 208 7.87 12.06 -13.34
N LYS A 209 7.92 12.55 -14.58
CA LYS A 209 8.95 13.48 -15.09
C LYS A 209 8.26 14.78 -15.51
N TYR A 210 8.53 15.88 -14.81
CA TYR A 210 8.03 17.20 -15.19
C TYR A 210 9.04 17.90 -16.11
N GLN A 211 8.58 18.35 -17.28
CA GLN A 211 9.40 18.99 -18.31
C GLN A 211 9.09 20.49 -18.35
N LYS A 212 10.10 21.38 -18.28
CA LYS A 212 9.88 22.83 -18.43
C LYS A 212 9.30 23.15 -19.81
N GLY A 213 8.42 24.13 -19.88
CA GLY A 213 7.77 24.57 -21.12
C GLY A 213 6.41 23.90 -21.38
N GLY A 214 5.94 24.00 -22.62
CA GLY A 214 4.59 23.59 -23.02
C GLY A 214 4.21 24.08 -24.43
N VAL A 215 2.93 23.96 -24.80
CA VAL A 215 2.37 24.33 -26.12
C VAL A 215 2.60 25.81 -26.40
N ALA A 216 2.33 26.68 -25.43
CA ALA A 216 2.52 28.13 -25.53
C ALA A 216 3.99 28.55 -25.78
N SER A 217 4.96 27.70 -25.41
CA SER A 217 6.40 27.91 -25.66
C SER A 217 6.95 27.12 -26.85
N GLY A 218 6.08 26.44 -27.62
CA GLY A 218 6.45 25.71 -28.83
C GLY A 218 7.04 24.31 -28.60
N PHE A 219 7.06 23.81 -27.36
CA PHE A 219 7.59 22.48 -27.06
C PHE A 219 6.58 21.38 -27.43
N GLN A 220 7.06 20.37 -28.15
CA GLN A 220 6.32 19.14 -28.45
C GLN A 220 6.98 17.95 -27.76
N HIS A 221 6.25 16.83 -27.66
CA HIS A 221 6.83 15.55 -27.26
C HIS A 221 7.79 15.01 -28.34
N VAL A 222 9.05 15.44 -28.31
CA VAL A 222 10.12 14.99 -29.21
C VAL A 222 11.02 14.00 -28.49
N ILE A 223 11.28 12.85 -29.12
CA ILE A 223 12.25 11.85 -28.64
C ILE A 223 13.65 12.37 -28.97
N THR A 224 14.33 12.96 -27.99
CA THR A 224 15.70 13.46 -28.12
C THR A 224 16.71 12.45 -27.57
N ASN A 225 17.28 11.64 -28.47
CA ASN A 225 18.45 10.78 -28.20
C ASN A 225 19.74 11.62 -28.13
N ASP A 226 19.73 12.73 -27.40
CA ASP A 226 20.84 13.67 -27.40
C ASP A 226 21.92 13.26 -26.39
N ALA A 227 23.14 13.02 -26.89
CA ALA A 227 24.26 12.55 -26.08
C ALA A 227 24.89 13.66 -25.21
N ASN A 228 24.38 14.88 -25.31
CA ASN A 228 24.92 16.11 -24.72
C ASN A 228 24.01 16.74 -23.64
N VAL A 229 23.14 15.96 -22.99
CA VAL A 229 22.29 16.43 -21.88
C VAL A 229 23.14 16.90 -20.69
N LYS A 230 22.77 18.04 -20.10
CA LYS A 230 23.25 18.53 -18.80
C LYS A 230 22.06 19.04 -17.99
N ARG A 231 21.67 18.33 -16.93
CA ARG A 231 20.55 18.72 -16.03
C ARG A 231 20.78 18.23 -14.61
N LEU A 232 20.09 18.85 -13.65
CA LEU A 232 20.05 18.42 -12.25
C LEU A 232 18.61 18.01 -11.92
N LEU A 233 18.42 16.79 -11.41
CA LEU A 233 17.13 16.34 -10.91
C LEU A 233 17.16 16.29 -9.38
N HIS A 234 16.21 16.95 -8.74
CA HIS A 234 15.93 16.83 -7.32
C HIS A 234 15.01 15.62 -7.09
N VAL A 235 15.49 14.64 -6.32
CA VAL A 235 14.77 13.40 -6.00
C VAL A 235 14.19 13.52 -4.59
N LYS A 236 12.87 13.77 -4.51
CA LYS A 236 12.17 14.01 -3.23
C LYS A 236 10.88 13.20 -3.14
N GLY A 237 10.60 12.63 -1.96
CA GLY A 237 9.30 12.05 -1.61
C GLY A 237 9.37 10.76 -0.79
N ARG A 238 8.54 10.66 0.26
CA ARG A 238 8.60 9.54 1.24
C ARG A 238 7.71 8.32 0.95
N ARG A 239 6.80 8.41 -0.01
CA ARG A 239 5.86 7.31 -0.40
C ARG A 239 5.76 7.13 -1.92
N VAL A 240 5.75 8.24 -2.66
CA VAL A 240 5.97 8.27 -4.11
C VAL A 240 7.06 9.29 -4.36
N ILE A 241 8.07 8.89 -5.13
CA ILE A 241 9.26 9.68 -5.42
C ILE A 241 8.99 10.51 -6.66
N ARG A 242 9.34 11.80 -6.62
CA ARG A 242 9.34 12.70 -7.77
C ARG A 242 10.77 13.08 -8.10
N ALA A 243 11.13 13.02 -9.38
CA ALA A 243 12.36 13.56 -9.91
C ALA A 243 12.02 14.85 -10.66
N THR A 244 12.33 15.99 -10.03
CA THR A 244 12.00 17.33 -10.57
C THR A 244 13.25 17.96 -11.13
N GLU A 245 13.21 18.45 -12.38
CA GLU A 245 14.35 19.19 -12.93
C GLU A 245 14.49 20.55 -12.25
N VAL A 246 15.66 20.79 -11.67
CA VAL A 246 16.03 22.01 -10.92
C VAL A 246 17.25 22.66 -11.58
N ASP A 247 17.50 23.91 -11.23
CA ASP A 247 18.59 24.67 -11.85
C ASP A 247 19.96 24.04 -11.49
N LEU A 248 20.86 24.00 -12.48
CA LEU A 248 22.15 23.31 -12.43
C LEU A 248 23.18 24.06 -11.55
N THR A 249 22.89 24.21 -10.25
CA THR A 249 23.62 25.07 -9.31
C THR A 249 23.71 24.46 -7.92
N TRP A 250 24.77 24.78 -7.16
CA TRP A 250 24.89 24.36 -5.75
C TRP A 250 23.77 24.85 -4.84
N THR A 251 23.12 25.97 -5.17
CA THR A 251 21.98 26.51 -4.42
C THR A 251 20.71 25.67 -4.48
N SER A 252 20.62 24.70 -5.41
CA SER A 252 19.49 23.77 -5.51
C SER A 252 19.63 22.54 -4.61
N PHE A 253 20.84 22.27 -4.10
CA PHE A 253 21.12 21.13 -3.21
C PHE A 253 20.71 21.42 -1.77
N ASN A 254 20.28 20.37 -1.06
CA ASN A 254 20.13 20.41 0.41
C ASN A 254 20.56 19.08 1.03
N GLN A 255 20.91 19.11 2.32
CA GLN A 255 21.48 17.97 3.05
C GLN A 255 20.48 16.82 3.27
N GLY A 256 19.17 17.08 3.20
CA GLY A 256 18.12 16.12 3.53
C GLY A 256 17.52 15.32 2.38
N ASP A 257 17.91 15.59 1.12
CA ASP A 257 17.34 14.93 -0.07
C ASP A 257 18.45 14.30 -0.95
N CYS A 258 18.05 13.56 -1.98
CA CYS A 258 18.95 13.05 -3.02
C CYS A 258 18.83 13.86 -4.33
N PHE A 259 19.90 13.89 -5.11
CA PHE A 259 19.97 14.60 -6.39
C PHE A 259 20.63 13.73 -7.46
N ILE A 260 20.28 13.96 -8.74
CA ILE A 260 20.91 13.29 -9.89
C ILE A 260 21.45 14.36 -10.83
N LEU A 261 22.78 14.47 -10.92
CA LEU A 261 23.48 15.28 -11.89
C LEU A 261 23.73 14.44 -13.14
N ASP A 262 22.98 14.72 -14.20
CA ASP A 262 22.99 13.97 -15.45
C ASP A 262 23.81 14.71 -16.51
N LEU A 263 24.96 14.14 -16.90
CA LEU A 263 25.92 14.69 -17.86
C LEU A 263 26.02 13.82 -19.14
N GLY A 264 24.93 13.14 -19.52
CA GLY A 264 24.86 12.38 -20.77
C GLY A 264 25.48 10.98 -20.68
N LYS A 265 26.81 10.88 -20.67
CA LYS A 265 27.53 9.59 -20.52
C LYS A 265 27.73 9.18 -19.07
N ASP A 266 27.75 10.15 -18.17
CA ASP A 266 27.97 9.95 -16.74
C ASP A 266 26.78 10.54 -15.97
N VAL A 267 26.20 9.72 -15.09
CA VAL A 267 25.03 10.05 -14.27
C VAL A 267 25.47 9.93 -12.80
N TYR A 268 25.52 11.05 -12.09
CA TYR A 268 25.97 11.08 -10.70
C TYR A 268 24.76 11.17 -9.78
N GLN A 269 24.53 10.14 -8.97
CA GLN A 269 23.63 10.21 -7.83
C GLN A 269 24.39 10.84 -6.66
N TRP A 270 23.95 12.02 -6.24
CA TRP A 270 24.47 12.72 -5.06
C TRP A 270 23.50 12.54 -3.88
N CYS A 271 24.02 12.19 -2.72
CA CYS A 271 23.26 11.96 -1.50
C CYS A 271 23.71 12.92 -0.39
N GLY A 272 22.78 13.72 0.13
CA GLY A 272 23.05 14.63 1.25
C GLY A 272 23.35 13.89 2.57
N SER A 273 24.03 14.56 3.50
CA SER A 273 24.42 13.96 4.79
C SER A 273 23.25 13.40 5.60
N ASP A 274 22.08 14.03 5.47
CA ASP A 274 20.89 13.79 6.28
C ASP A 274 19.78 13.06 5.49
N CYS A 275 20.02 12.73 4.20
CA CYS A 275 18.99 12.11 3.35
C CYS A 275 18.70 10.66 3.72
N ASN A 276 17.42 10.27 3.68
CA ASN A 276 17.00 9.00 4.27
C ASN A 276 17.28 7.79 3.36
N ARG A 277 17.32 6.60 3.97
CA ARG A 277 17.65 5.34 3.29
C ARG A 277 16.71 5.00 2.12
N TYR A 278 15.45 5.44 2.18
CA TYR A 278 14.47 5.17 1.12
C TYR A 278 14.70 6.09 -0.09
N GLU A 279 14.95 7.39 0.14
CA GLU A 279 15.36 8.33 -0.91
C GLU A 279 16.64 7.89 -1.62
N ARG A 280 17.64 7.39 -0.87
CA ARG A 280 18.88 6.84 -1.43
C ARG A 280 18.64 5.66 -2.38
N LEU A 281 17.82 4.68 -1.97
CA LEU A 281 17.45 3.54 -2.81
C LEU A 281 16.71 3.97 -4.08
N LYS A 282 15.84 4.97 -3.97
CA LYS A 282 14.97 5.44 -5.05
C LYS A 282 15.66 6.39 -6.02
N ALA A 283 16.62 7.18 -5.57
CA ALA A 283 17.53 7.91 -6.44
C ALA A 283 18.34 6.94 -7.32
N SER A 284 18.73 5.78 -6.81
CA SER A 284 19.37 4.73 -7.62
C SER A 284 18.44 4.14 -8.67
N GLU A 285 17.15 3.90 -8.35
CA GLU A 285 16.17 3.46 -9.35
C GLU A 285 16.00 4.49 -10.49
N VAL A 286 15.93 5.78 -10.17
CA VAL A 286 15.82 6.86 -11.19
C VAL A 286 17.11 6.98 -12.01
N ALA A 287 18.29 6.85 -11.40
CA ALA A 287 19.55 6.84 -12.13
C ALA A 287 19.68 5.64 -13.09
N ILE A 288 19.16 4.47 -12.68
CA ILE A 288 19.05 3.27 -13.52
C ILE A 288 18.07 3.48 -14.68
N ASP A 289 16.89 4.07 -14.43
CA ASP A 289 15.92 4.40 -15.48
C ASP A 289 16.51 5.33 -16.55
N ILE A 290 17.24 6.38 -16.14
CA ILE A 290 17.94 7.28 -17.07
C ILE A 290 19.00 6.51 -17.88
N ARG A 291 19.80 5.64 -17.24
CA ARG A 291 20.80 4.82 -17.94
C ARG A 291 20.14 3.90 -18.97
N ASP A 292 19.12 3.15 -18.58
CA ASP A 292 18.58 2.07 -19.39
C ASP A 292 17.60 2.58 -20.45
N ASN A 293 16.66 3.43 -20.05
CA ASN A 293 15.56 3.87 -20.91
C ASN A 293 15.86 5.18 -21.67
N GLU A 294 16.72 6.07 -21.16
CA GLU A 294 17.11 7.30 -21.88
C GLU A 294 18.49 7.22 -22.56
N ARG A 295 19.36 6.27 -22.19
CA ARG A 295 20.70 6.11 -22.78
C ARG A 295 20.95 4.73 -23.41
N ASN A 296 19.95 3.85 -23.42
CA ASN A 296 20.01 2.48 -23.94
C ASN A 296 21.12 1.65 -23.26
N GLY A 297 21.25 1.77 -21.93
CA GLY A 297 22.24 1.07 -21.11
C GLY A 297 23.67 1.62 -21.19
N ARG A 298 23.94 2.68 -21.98
CA ARG A 298 25.31 3.13 -22.32
C ARG A 298 25.91 4.19 -21.39
N ALA A 299 25.19 4.62 -20.35
CA ALA A 299 25.71 5.58 -19.37
C ALA A 299 26.32 4.88 -18.14
N LYS A 300 27.28 5.52 -17.50
CA LYS A 300 27.87 5.07 -16.23
C LYS A 300 27.19 5.81 -15.06
N ILE A 301 26.76 5.05 -14.05
CA ILE A 301 26.22 5.61 -12.81
C ILE A 301 27.35 5.70 -11.79
N HIS A 302 27.44 6.83 -11.09
CA HIS A 302 28.39 7.06 -9.99
C HIS A 302 27.60 7.44 -8.74
N LEU A 303 27.90 6.82 -7.60
CA LEU A 303 27.34 7.19 -6.30
C LEU A 303 28.30 8.18 -5.62
N VAL A 304 27.75 9.27 -5.08
CA VAL A 304 28.51 10.38 -4.49
C VAL A 304 27.83 10.81 -3.19
N GLU A 305 28.59 10.85 -2.10
CA GLU A 305 28.12 11.38 -0.81
C GLU A 305 28.49 12.86 -0.66
N GLU A 306 27.77 13.60 0.18
CA GLU A 306 28.10 14.98 0.52
C GLU A 306 29.51 15.09 1.14
N GLY A 307 30.43 15.70 0.39
CA GLY A 307 31.84 15.87 0.77
C GLY A 307 32.83 15.10 -0.11
N ASP A 308 32.37 14.06 -0.81
CA ASP A 308 33.19 13.20 -1.69
C ASP A 308 32.97 13.51 -3.18
N GLU A 309 32.63 14.77 -3.53
CA GLU A 309 32.27 15.12 -4.90
C GLU A 309 33.48 15.15 -5.86
N PRO A 310 33.44 14.41 -6.99
CA PRO A 310 34.55 14.38 -7.95
C PRO A 310 34.65 15.67 -8.78
N ASP A 311 35.80 15.91 -9.40
CA ASP A 311 36.10 17.10 -10.22
C ASP A 311 35.01 17.49 -11.24
N ALA A 312 34.28 16.50 -11.76
CA ALA A 312 33.13 16.71 -12.65
C ALA A 312 32.05 17.65 -12.08
N PHE A 313 31.81 17.63 -10.76
CA PHE A 313 30.89 18.55 -10.10
C PHE A 313 31.43 19.98 -10.16
N SER A 314 32.71 20.19 -9.83
CA SER A 314 33.32 21.53 -9.85
C SER A 314 33.40 22.14 -11.25
N GLN A 315 33.56 21.32 -12.29
CA GLN A 315 33.56 21.74 -13.69
C GLN A 315 32.18 22.17 -14.20
N VAL A 316 31.09 21.69 -13.59
CA VAL A 316 29.71 21.92 -14.06
C VAL A 316 28.94 22.90 -13.17
N LEU A 317 29.08 22.78 -11.85
CA LEU A 317 28.37 23.58 -10.84
C LEU A 317 29.22 24.74 -10.30
N GLY A 318 30.51 24.78 -10.63
CA GLY A 318 31.49 25.72 -10.06
C GLY A 318 31.96 25.31 -8.65
N ALA A 319 32.63 26.24 -7.96
CA ALA A 319 33.14 26.01 -6.61
C ALA A 319 31.99 25.70 -5.62
N LYS A 320 32.15 24.64 -4.81
CA LYS A 320 31.14 24.19 -3.85
C LYS A 320 30.83 25.27 -2.82
N THR A 321 29.59 25.73 -2.79
CA THR A 321 29.07 26.65 -1.76
C THR A 321 28.52 25.86 -0.57
N ARG A 322 28.21 26.55 0.53
CA ARG A 322 27.51 25.95 1.68
C ARG A 322 26.15 25.40 1.24
N ILE A 323 25.93 24.10 1.43
CA ILE A 323 24.66 23.41 1.17
C ILE A 323 23.64 23.80 2.26
N ALA A 324 22.37 23.92 1.89
CA ALA A 324 21.30 24.24 2.83
C ALA A 324 20.90 23.00 3.67
N PRO A 325 20.59 23.15 4.98
CA PRO A 325 20.04 22.05 5.76
C PRO A 325 18.68 21.59 5.20
N ALA A 326 18.24 20.40 5.59
CA ALA A 326 16.94 19.84 5.18
C ALA A 326 15.77 20.83 5.40
N SER A 327 14.84 20.93 4.44
CA SER A 327 13.67 21.81 4.59
C SER A 327 12.70 21.28 5.66
N PRO A 328 12.33 22.09 6.67
CA PRO A 328 11.36 21.68 7.69
C PRO A 328 9.93 21.87 7.16
N ASP A 329 9.52 20.99 6.26
CA ASP A 329 8.14 20.94 5.77
C ASP A 329 7.26 20.10 6.73
N ASP A 330 6.09 20.67 7.07
CA ASP A 330 4.91 20.08 7.73
C ASP A 330 4.86 19.89 9.27
N GLU A 331 5.81 20.35 10.09
CA GLU A 331 5.68 20.21 11.58
C GLU A 331 4.70 21.19 12.26
N LYS A 332 4.30 22.31 11.63
CA LYS A 332 3.58 23.42 12.33
C LYS A 332 2.05 23.47 12.17
N VAL A 333 1.42 22.42 11.67
CA VAL A 333 -0.07 22.40 11.45
C VAL A 333 -0.79 21.36 12.33
N ASP A 334 -0.08 20.46 13.02
CA ASP A 334 -0.69 19.23 13.57
C ASP A 334 -1.38 19.34 14.95
N VAL A 335 -1.44 20.53 15.56
CA VAL A 335 -2.08 20.70 16.88
C VAL A 335 -3.61 20.97 16.80
N SER A 336 -4.14 21.44 15.67
CA SER A 336 -5.57 21.84 15.56
C SER A 336 -6.53 20.73 15.07
N ASN A 337 -6.04 19.66 14.46
CA ASN A 337 -6.85 18.82 13.54
C ASN A 337 -7.59 17.63 14.20
N ARG A 338 -8.15 17.80 15.39
CA ARG A 338 -8.80 16.70 16.16
C ARG A 338 -10.29 16.40 15.83
N LYS A 339 -10.86 16.97 14.76
CA LYS A 339 -12.26 16.71 14.32
C LYS A 339 -12.38 16.80 12.77
N LYS A 340 -11.90 15.77 12.05
CA LYS A 340 -11.60 15.85 10.61
C LYS A 340 -12.82 15.67 9.67
N GLY A 341 -13.56 16.75 9.47
CA GLY A 341 -14.30 16.99 8.23
C GLY A 341 -15.75 17.37 8.41
N ALA A 342 -16.28 18.17 7.49
CA ALA A 342 -17.65 18.69 7.52
C ALA A 342 -18.41 18.32 6.23
N LEU A 343 -19.72 18.06 6.34
CA LEU A 343 -20.58 17.69 5.22
C LEU A 343 -21.46 18.88 4.84
N TYR A 344 -21.52 19.17 3.54
CA TYR A 344 -22.34 20.23 2.94
C TYR A 344 -23.20 19.65 1.82
N MET A 345 -24.37 20.24 1.58
CA MET A 345 -25.29 19.91 0.49
C MET A 345 -25.22 20.99 -0.60
N ILE A 346 -25.11 20.55 -1.85
CA ILE A 346 -25.24 21.36 -3.06
C ILE A 346 -26.68 21.18 -3.56
N SER A 347 -27.43 22.27 -3.65
CA SER A 347 -28.83 22.26 -4.12
C SER A 347 -29.17 23.50 -4.93
N ASP A 348 -29.91 23.34 -6.03
CA ASP A 348 -30.43 24.44 -6.85
C ASP A 348 -31.88 24.86 -6.52
N ALA A 349 -32.53 24.19 -5.56
CA ALA A 349 -33.93 24.40 -5.17
C ALA A 349 -34.31 25.85 -4.78
N SER A 350 -33.31 26.71 -4.50
CA SER A 350 -33.51 28.16 -4.27
C SER A 350 -33.70 28.99 -5.54
N GLY A 351 -33.61 28.38 -6.72
CA GLY A 351 -33.48 29.07 -8.02
C GLY A 351 -32.04 29.46 -8.37
N SER A 352 -31.07 29.13 -7.51
CA SER A 352 -29.64 29.30 -7.75
C SER A 352 -28.85 28.22 -7.00
N MET A 353 -27.67 27.87 -7.51
CA MET A 353 -26.82 26.82 -6.93
C MET A 353 -26.24 27.28 -5.58
N THR A 354 -26.64 26.63 -4.50
CA THR A 354 -26.23 26.99 -3.12
C THR A 354 -25.55 25.83 -2.41
N VAL A 355 -24.60 26.16 -1.52
CA VAL A 355 -23.91 25.19 -0.65
C VAL A 355 -24.31 25.46 0.79
N SER A 356 -24.94 24.49 1.46
CA SER A 356 -25.44 24.62 2.83
C SER A 356 -24.84 23.55 3.75
N ALA A 357 -24.64 23.86 5.04
CA ALA A 357 -24.02 22.93 5.99
C ALA A 357 -25.01 21.85 6.46
N VAL A 358 -24.59 20.58 6.41
CA VAL A 358 -25.39 19.41 6.83
C VAL A 358 -24.90 18.86 8.17
N ALA A 359 -23.58 18.69 8.32
CA ALA A 359 -22.97 18.20 9.55
C ALA A 359 -21.60 18.88 9.79
N PRO A 360 -21.34 19.43 10.99
CA PRO A 360 -20.13 20.22 11.26
C PRO A 360 -18.86 19.38 11.54
N SER A 361 -19.02 18.08 11.82
CA SER A 361 -17.89 17.18 12.12
C SER A 361 -18.26 15.71 11.86
N SER A 362 -17.32 14.95 11.32
CA SER A 362 -17.35 13.49 11.21
C SER A 362 -17.31 12.77 12.59
N PRO A 363 -17.75 11.51 12.71
CA PRO A 363 -18.30 10.67 11.65
C PRO A 363 -19.76 11.00 11.32
N PHE A 364 -20.09 10.95 10.03
CA PHE A 364 -21.43 11.16 9.50
C PHE A 364 -22.25 9.87 9.50
N LYS A 365 -23.55 9.98 9.23
CA LYS A 365 -24.39 8.82 8.90
C LYS A 365 -24.63 8.74 7.40
N GLN A 366 -24.66 7.55 6.82
CA GLN A 366 -24.88 7.35 5.38
C GLN A 366 -26.23 7.95 4.93
N ALA A 367 -27.25 7.88 5.81
CA ALA A 367 -28.56 8.51 5.60
C ALA A 367 -28.54 10.06 5.52
N MET A 368 -27.40 10.72 5.75
CA MET A 368 -27.22 12.16 5.50
C MET A 368 -27.02 12.47 4.00
N LEU A 369 -26.73 11.47 3.17
CA LEU A 369 -26.65 11.59 1.71
C LEU A 369 -28.01 11.25 1.08
N SER A 370 -28.79 12.27 0.76
CA SER A 370 -30.02 12.15 -0.03
C SER A 370 -29.73 11.59 -1.42
N ALA A 371 -30.61 10.77 -1.99
CA ALA A 371 -30.39 10.27 -3.35
C ALA A 371 -30.65 11.35 -4.42
N GLU A 372 -31.33 12.42 -4.03
CA GLU A 372 -31.88 13.49 -4.85
C GLU A 372 -30.99 14.74 -4.95
N GLU A 373 -29.89 14.82 -4.20
CA GLU A 373 -29.02 16.02 -4.09
C GLU A 373 -27.53 15.67 -4.29
N CYS A 374 -26.68 16.69 -4.45
CA CYS A 374 -25.22 16.54 -4.45
C CYS A 374 -24.62 17.02 -3.11
N TYR A 375 -23.44 16.52 -2.72
CA TYR A 375 -22.83 16.85 -1.42
C TYR A 375 -21.33 17.13 -1.54
N ILE A 376 -20.80 18.03 -0.70
CA ILE A 376 -19.35 18.24 -0.52
C ILE A 376 -18.95 17.71 0.85
N LEU A 377 -17.96 16.81 0.86
CA LEU A 377 -17.25 16.39 2.06
C LEU A 377 -15.94 17.18 2.14
N ASP A 378 -15.92 18.15 3.07
CA ASP A 378 -14.78 18.99 3.36
C ASP A 378 -13.74 18.24 4.19
N ASN A 379 -12.62 17.89 3.56
CA ASN A 379 -11.41 17.40 4.23
C ASN A 379 -10.19 18.27 3.84
N GLY A 380 -10.40 19.58 3.64
CA GLY A 380 -9.38 20.51 3.15
C GLY A 380 -8.10 20.57 4.01
N VAL A 381 -8.18 20.18 5.28
CA VAL A 381 -7.02 20.04 6.20
C VAL A 381 -5.99 19.01 5.75
N ASP A 382 -6.40 17.95 5.03
CA ASP A 382 -5.49 16.99 4.38
C ASP A 382 -5.45 17.23 2.84
N ARG A 383 -5.69 18.48 2.41
CA ARG A 383 -5.62 18.99 1.02
C ARG A 383 -6.47 18.22 0.00
N ASN A 384 -7.61 17.67 0.40
CA ASN A 384 -8.54 16.98 -0.51
C ASN A 384 -10.00 17.25 -0.12
N ILE A 385 -10.89 17.44 -1.11
CA ILE A 385 -12.34 17.46 -0.91
C ILE A 385 -13.02 16.44 -1.83
N PHE A 386 -14.15 15.90 -1.39
CA PHE A 386 -14.96 15.01 -2.21
C PHE A 386 -16.29 15.68 -2.57
N VAL A 387 -16.74 15.49 -3.81
CA VAL A 387 -18.08 15.91 -4.25
C VAL A 387 -18.85 14.67 -4.66
N TRP A 388 -19.89 14.31 -3.91
CA TRP A 388 -20.70 13.12 -4.16
C TRP A 388 -21.95 13.50 -4.97
N LYS A 389 -22.19 12.81 -6.10
CA LYS A 389 -23.32 13.01 -7.01
C LYS A 389 -24.43 12.01 -6.68
N GLY A 390 -25.57 12.47 -6.15
CA GLY A 390 -26.74 11.63 -5.90
C GLY A 390 -27.26 10.96 -7.18
N PRO A 391 -27.75 9.71 -7.12
CA PRO A 391 -28.15 8.95 -8.32
C PRO A 391 -29.41 9.51 -9.00
N LYS A 392 -30.20 10.33 -8.28
CA LYS A 392 -31.37 11.07 -8.79
C LYS A 392 -31.15 12.59 -8.80
N ALA A 393 -29.97 13.07 -8.38
CA ALA A 393 -29.64 14.49 -8.42
C ALA A 393 -29.75 15.04 -9.84
N ASN A 394 -30.16 16.31 -9.95
CA ASN A 394 -30.57 16.83 -11.23
C ASN A 394 -29.36 17.05 -12.17
N MET A 395 -29.62 17.16 -13.48
CA MET A 395 -28.53 17.22 -14.47
C MET A 395 -27.68 18.50 -14.33
N SER A 396 -28.26 19.61 -13.86
CA SER A 396 -27.55 20.87 -13.61
C SER A 396 -26.59 20.73 -12.44
N GLU A 397 -27.05 20.16 -11.32
CA GLU A 397 -26.23 19.89 -10.13
C GLU A 397 -25.09 18.90 -10.43
N ARG A 398 -25.40 17.81 -11.14
CA ARG A 398 -24.41 16.79 -11.50
C ARG A 398 -23.31 17.34 -12.43
N LYS A 399 -23.63 18.29 -13.30
CA LYS A 399 -22.65 18.98 -14.15
C LYS A 399 -21.91 20.10 -13.42
N ALA A 400 -22.55 20.77 -12.46
CA ALA A 400 -21.92 21.79 -11.62
C ALA A 400 -20.94 21.21 -10.58
N ALA A 401 -20.96 19.90 -10.31
CA ALA A 401 -20.21 19.26 -9.22
C ALA A 401 -18.72 19.64 -9.14
N MET A 402 -17.98 19.66 -10.25
CA MET A 402 -16.57 20.05 -10.25
C MET A 402 -16.39 21.53 -9.89
N SER A 403 -17.12 22.43 -10.58
CA SER A 403 -17.06 23.87 -10.35
C SER A 403 -17.59 24.29 -8.97
N ALA A 404 -18.51 23.53 -8.39
CA ALA A 404 -18.97 23.70 -7.01
C ALA A 404 -17.83 23.37 -6.01
N GLY A 405 -17.03 22.32 -6.27
CA GLY A 405 -15.83 22.01 -5.50
C GLY A 405 -14.74 23.10 -5.64
N GLU A 406 -14.49 23.59 -6.85
CA GLU A 406 -13.53 24.68 -7.08
C GLU A 406 -13.95 25.98 -6.38
N LYS A 407 -15.24 26.35 -6.49
CA LYS A 407 -15.79 27.49 -5.75
C LYS A 407 -15.70 27.29 -4.24
N PHE A 408 -15.99 26.08 -3.74
CA PHE A 408 -15.89 25.78 -2.30
C PHE A 408 -14.45 25.93 -1.77
N ILE A 409 -13.43 25.54 -2.54
CA ILE A 409 -12.02 25.79 -2.20
C ILE A 409 -11.73 27.29 -2.06
N LEU A 410 -12.22 28.10 -3.00
CA LEU A 410 -12.09 29.57 -2.96
C LEU A 410 -12.82 30.18 -1.76
N ASP A 411 -14.09 29.84 -1.56
CA ASP A 411 -14.95 30.36 -0.49
C ASP A 411 -14.41 29.98 0.92
N LYS A 412 -13.69 28.85 1.03
CA LYS A 412 -13.00 28.40 2.25
C LYS A 412 -11.60 28.98 2.44
N GLY A 413 -11.02 29.65 1.44
CA GLY A 413 -9.63 30.08 1.46
C GLY A 413 -8.61 28.93 1.47
N TYR A 414 -9.00 27.74 0.97
CA TYR A 414 -8.08 26.62 0.84
C TYR A 414 -7.11 26.83 -0.34
N SER A 415 -5.98 26.12 -0.33
CA SER A 415 -5.00 26.19 -1.41
C SER A 415 -5.61 25.78 -2.76
N ASN A 416 -5.25 26.46 -3.85
CA ASN A 416 -5.59 26.06 -5.22
C ASN A 416 -5.02 24.69 -5.63
N LYS A 417 -4.05 24.17 -4.87
CA LYS A 417 -3.49 22.81 -4.97
C LYS A 417 -4.31 21.73 -4.23
N THR A 418 -5.43 22.10 -3.61
CA THR A 418 -6.36 21.14 -2.97
C THR A 418 -6.97 20.22 -4.03
N GLN A 419 -6.91 18.91 -3.81
CA GLN A 419 -7.48 17.89 -4.68
C GLN A 419 -9.02 17.92 -4.65
N ILE A 420 -9.64 17.61 -5.78
CA ILE A 420 -11.10 17.41 -5.88
C ILE A 420 -11.36 16.02 -6.46
N GLN A 421 -12.16 15.22 -5.77
CA GLN A 421 -12.64 13.92 -6.24
C GLN A 421 -14.17 13.96 -6.39
N VAL A 422 -14.67 13.85 -7.62
CA VAL A 422 -16.11 13.80 -7.90
C VAL A 422 -16.55 12.34 -8.04
N LEU A 423 -17.41 11.89 -7.13
CA LEU A 423 -17.84 10.50 -6.96
C LEU A 423 -19.31 10.35 -7.37
N PRO A 424 -19.67 9.52 -8.36
CA PRO A 424 -21.05 9.10 -8.53
C PRO A 424 -21.47 8.11 -7.42
N ALA A 425 -22.73 8.16 -7.00
CA ALA A 425 -23.27 7.23 -6.02
C ALA A 425 -23.12 5.75 -6.45
N GLY A 426 -22.71 4.89 -5.52
CA GLY A 426 -22.30 3.52 -5.80
C GLY A 426 -20.90 3.36 -6.41
N SER A 427 -20.11 4.44 -6.49
CA SER A 427 -18.67 4.41 -6.85
C SER A 427 -17.81 5.11 -5.80
N GLU A 428 -18.27 5.12 -4.55
CA GLU A 428 -17.57 5.79 -3.45
C GLU A 428 -16.28 5.04 -3.07
N THR A 429 -15.19 5.79 -2.97
CA THR A 429 -13.89 5.23 -2.59
C THR A 429 -13.84 4.93 -1.09
N THR A 430 -12.97 4.01 -0.67
CA THR A 430 -12.72 3.73 0.76
C THR A 430 -12.31 5.00 1.53
N LEU A 431 -11.62 5.93 0.86
CA LEU A 431 -11.23 7.24 1.40
C LEU A 431 -12.42 8.19 1.63
N PHE A 432 -13.56 7.98 0.98
CA PHE A 432 -14.82 8.68 1.25
C PHE A 432 -15.63 7.95 2.34
N LYS A 433 -15.75 6.62 2.22
CA LYS A 433 -16.55 5.78 3.14
C LYS A 433 -16.07 5.89 4.60
N GLN A 434 -14.76 6.07 4.84
CA GLN A 434 -14.18 6.22 6.20
C GLN A 434 -14.78 7.35 7.06
N PHE A 435 -15.41 8.37 6.45
CA PHE A 435 -16.00 9.49 7.18
C PHE A 435 -17.41 9.18 7.74
N PHE A 436 -17.95 7.99 7.46
CA PHE A 436 -19.30 7.57 7.85
C PHE A 436 -19.24 6.40 8.85
N CYS A 437 -19.96 6.48 9.97
CA CYS A 437 -19.92 5.45 11.02
C CYS A 437 -20.84 4.25 10.79
N ASP A 438 -21.83 4.38 9.90
CA ASP A 438 -22.85 3.37 9.62
C ASP A 438 -22.96 3.04 8.12
N TRP A 439 -21.91 3.31 7.34
CA TRP A 439 -21.88 3.00 5.90
C TRP A 439 -22.13 1.51 5.66
N ARG A 440 -23.15 1.20 4.86
CA ARG A 440 -23.48 -0.14 4.38
C ARG A 440 -23.60 -0.11 2.87
N ASP A 441 -22.90 -1.01 2.20
CA ASP A 441 -23.17 -1.24 0.79
C ASP A 441 -24.49 -2.05 0.65
N LYS A 442 -25.25 -1.82 -0.42
CA LYS A 442 -26.70 -2.10 -0.50
C LYS A 442 -27.14 -3.57 -0.33
N ASP A 443 -26.22 -4.53 -0.25
CA ASP A 443 -26.51 -5.96 -0.08
C ASP A 443 -25.61 -6.68 0.96
N GLU A 444 -24.98 -5.96 1.91
CA GLU A 444 -24.17 -6.61 2.97
C GLU A 444 -25.02 -7.36 4.01
N THR A 445 -24.66 -8.63 4.28
CA THR A 445 -25.34 -9.52 5.23
C THR A 445 -24.37 -10.01 6.32
N THR A 446 -24.86 -10.19 7.55
CA THR A 446 -24.08 -10.72 8.69
C THR A 446 -23.76 -12.22 8.55
N GLY A 447 -22.51 -12.59 8.30
CA GLY A 447 -22.06 -13.99 8.35
C GLY A 447 -20.65 -14.24 7.78
N PRO A 448 -20.00 -15.38 8.10
CA PRO A 448 -18.61 -15.64 7.72
C PRO A 448 -18.49 -16.17 6.29
N SER A 449 -18.68 -15.30 5.30
CA SER A 449 -18.12 -15.45 3.94
C SER A 449 -18.31 -14.17 3.13
N GLN A 450 -17.33 -13.88 2.27
CA GLN A 450 -17.31 -12.80 1.28
C GLN A 450 -17.14 -11.38 1.83
N ALA A 451 -16.09 -10.69 1.37
CA ALA A 451 -16.14 -9.24 1.20
C ALA A 451 -16.89 -8.98 -0.11
N TYR A 452 -18.09 -8.38 -0.03
CA TYR A 452 -18.73 -7.78 -1.18
C TYR A 452 -18.38 -6.29 -1.21
N THR A 453 -17.94 -5.81 -2.36
CA THR A 453 -17.83 -4.37 -2.64
C THR A 453 -18.73 -4.10 -3.82
N ILE A 454 -19.71 -3.20 -3.66
CA ILE A 454 -20.69 -2.91 -4.71
C ILE A 454 -20.34 -1.60 -5.40
N GLY A 455 -20.15 -1.70 -6.71
CA GLY A 455 -20.07 -0.59 -7.64
C GLY A 455 -19.99 -1.11 -9.07
N SER A 456 -21.10 -1.66 -9.58
CA SER A 456 -21.27 -2.26 -10.92
C SER A 456 -20.21 -3.27 -11.40
N ILE A 457 -19.31 -3.74 -10.53
CA ILE A 457 -18.48 -4.91 -10.78
C ILE A 457 -19.42 -6.12 -10.74
N ALA A 458 -19.58 -6.80 -11.89
CA ALA A 458 -20.38 -8.01 -11.98
C ALA A 458 -19.94 -8.99 -10.89
N LYS A 459 -20.90 -9.54 -10.12
CA LYS A 459 -20.67 -10.45 -8.98
C LYS A 459 -19.50 -11.37 -9.28
N ILE A 460 -18.33 -11.05 -8.72
CA ILE A 460 -17.18 -11.93 -8.81
C ILE A 460 -17.56 -13.10 -7.91
N LYS A 461 -18.13 -14.15 -8.52
CA LYS A 461 -18.20 -15.45 -7.87
C LYS A 461 -16.77 -15.74 -7.44
N GLN A 462 -16.57 -15.81 -6.12
CA GLN A 462 -15.42 -16.48 -5.54
C GLN A 462 -15.37 -17.84 -6.20
N VAL A 463 -14.45 -18.00 -7.15
CA VAL A 463 -14.28 -19.27 -7.85
C VAL A 463 -13.37 -20.09 -6.94
N PRO A 464 -13.86 -21.21 -6.36
CA PRO A 464 -12.99 -22.12 -5.65
C PRO A 464 -11.82 -22.49 -6.56
N PHE A 465 -10.62 -22.58 -6.01
CA PHE A 465 -9.45 -22.95 -6.81
C PHE A 465 -9.68 -24.33 -7.42
N ASP A 466 -9.70 -24.39 -8.74
CA ASP A 466 -9.81 -25.62 -9.53
C ASP A 466 -8.82 -25.53 -10.68
N ALA A 467 -7.70 -26.23 -10.53
CA ALA A 467 -6.63 -26.30 -11.52
C ALA A 467 -7.13 -26.77 -12.90
N SER A 468 -8.18 -27.60 -12.97
CA SER A 468 -8.66 -28.16 -14.23
C SER A 468 -9.31 -27.11 -15.14
N SER A 469 -9.97 -26.08 -14.57
CA SER A 469 -10.59 -24.99 -15.35
C SER A 469 -9.76 -23.70 -15.38
N LEU A 470 -8.67 -23.60 -14.60
CA LEU A 470 -7.85 -22.40 -14.42
C LEU A 470 -7.32 -21.80 -15.73
N HIS A 471 -6.86 -22.63 -16.68
CA HIS A 471 -6.39 -22.19 -18.00
C HIS A 471 -7.49 -21.49 -18.86
N SER A 472 -8.76 -21.70 -18.53
CA SER A 472 -9.92 -21.06 -19.18
C SER A 472 -10.51 -19.92 -18.35
N ASN A 473 -10.34 -19.95 -17.01
CA ASN A 473 -11.01 -19.08 -16.07
C ASN A 473 -10.12 -17.92 -15.60
N LYS A 474 -10.07 -16.86 -16.43
CA LYS A 474 -9.32 -15.63 -16.18
C LYS A 474 -9.69 -14.90 -14.86
N ALA A 475 -10.85 -15.17 -14.29
CA ALA A 475 -11.27 -14.61 -13.01
C ALA A 475 -10.70 -15.39 -11.81
N MET A 476 -10.57 -16.70 -11.92
CA MET A 476 -9.87 -17.54 -10.94
C MET A 476 -8.37 -17.19 -10.91
N ALA A 477 -7.74 -17.13 -12.08
CA ALA A 477 -6.33 -16.73 -12.26
C ALA A 477 -5.99 -15.42 -11.54
N ALA A 478 -6.78 -14.37 -11.76
CA ALA A 478 -6.57 -13.05 -11.16
C ALA A 478 -6.83 -12.99 -9.65
N GLN A 479 -7.76 -13.80 -9.11
CA GLN A 479 -8.07 -13.81 -7.67
C GLN A 479 -7.02 -14.54 -6.83
N HIS A 480 -6.42 -15.61 -7.37
CA HIS A 480 -5.46 -16.44 -6.64
C HIS A 480 -3.98 -16.11 -6.93
N GLY A 481 -3.70 -15.11 -7.78
CA GLY A 481 -2.33 -14.76 -8.18
C GLY A 481 -1.66 -15.81 -9.07
N MET A 482 -2.46 -16.57 -9.82
CA MET A 482 -2.06 -17.72 -10.64
C MET A 482 -2.17 -17.36 -12.12
N VAL A 483 -1.09 -17.46 -12.91
CA VAL A 483 -1.21 -17.23 -14.37
C VAL A 483 -1.76 -18.44 -15.12
N ASP A 484 -1.46 -19.64 -14.63
CA ASP A 484 -2.09 -20.92 -14.95
C ASP A 484 -1.92 -21.88 -13.76
N ASP A 485 -2.02 -23.19 -13.99
CA ASP A 485 -1.92 -24.25 -12.96
C ASP A 485 -0.49 -24.71 -12.65
N GLY A 486 0.55 -24.08 -13.22
CA GLY A 486 1.94 -24.47 -13.04
C GLY A 486 2.37 -25.71 -13.84
N GLN A 487 1.53 -26.25 -14.75
CA GLN A 487 1.86 -27.47 -15.51
C GLN A 487 2.71 -27.23 -16.78
N GLY A 488 3.02 -25.98 -17.11
CA GLY A 488 3.90 -25.59 -18.22
C GLY A 488 5.35 -26.07 -18.08
N LYS A 489 6.17 -25.73 -19.08
CA LYS A 489 7.57 -26.17 -19.15
C LYS A 489 8.44 -25.31 -18.21
N VAL A 490 9.00 -25.95 -17.18
CA VAL A 490 9.94 -25.32 -16.24
C VAL A 490 11.39 -25.59 -16.66
N GLN A 491 12.23 -24.56 -16.66
CA GLN A 491 13.69 -24.67 -16.78
C GLN A 491 14.35 -23.87 -15.65
N ILE A 492 15.11 -24.54 -14.77
CA ILE A 492 15.80 -23.90 -13.65
C ILE A 492 17.29 -23.81 -13.95
N PHE A 493 17.85 -22.62 -13.71
CA PHE A 493 19.27 -22.33 -13.79
C PHE A 493 19.72 -21.78 -12.44
N ARG A 494 20.88 -22.21 -11.97
CA ARG A 494 21.60 -21.63 -10.83
C ARG A 494 22.59 -20.58 -11.34
N VAL A 495 22.81 -19.53 -10.56
CA VAL A 495 23.86 -18.54 -10.84
C VAL A 495 25.18 -19.02 -10.25
N GLU A 496 26.24 -19.06 -11.07
CA GLU A 496 27.59 -19.44 -10.67
C GLU A 496 28.61 -18.58 -11.42
N GLY A 497 29.48 -17.85 -10.72
CA GLY A 497 30.61 -17.14 -11.32
C GLY A 497 30.21 -16.17 -12.45
N GLY A 498 29.06 -15.51 -12.33
CA GLY A 498 28.52 -14.61 -13.35
C GLY A 498 27.75 -15.26 -14.50
N ALA A 499 27.59 -16.59 -14.51
CA ALA A 499 26.87 -17.34 -15.55
C ALA A 499 25.64 -18.08 -15.01
N SER A 500 24.68 -18.38 -15.90
CA SER A 500 23.54 -19.26 -15.61
C SER A 500 23.87 -20.70 -16.00
N VAL A 501 23.94 -21.59 -15.00
CA VAL A 501 24.22 -23.01 -15.15
C VAL A 501 22.92 -23.80 -14.97
N PRO A 502 22.53 -24.70 -15.90
CA PRO A 502 21.33 -25.52 -15.73
C PRO A 502 21.37 -26.32 -14.43
N ALA A 503 20.30 -26.21 -13.62
CA ALA A 503 20.12 -27.05 -12.45
C ALA A 503 19.73 -28.48 -12.87
N ASP A 504 19.98 -29.46 -11.99
CA ASP A 504 19.59 -30.84 -12.25
C ASP A 504 18.05 -30.98 -12.25
N PRO A 505 17.41 -31.50 -13.31
CA PRO A 505 15.98 -31.78 -13.31
C PRO A 505 15.50 -32.66 -12.14
N ALA A 506 16.37 -33.52 -11.61
CA ALA A 506 16.06 -34.33 -10.43
C ALA A 506 15.96 -33.50 -9.13
N SER A 507 16.62 -32.33 -9.06
CA SER A 507 16.57 -31.41 -7.92
C SER A 507 15.54 -30.28 -8.09
N TYR A 508 14.67 -30.32 -9.10
CA TYR A 508 13.63 -29.29 -9.25
C TYR A 508 12.66 -29.30 -8.04
N GLY A 509 12.49 -28.14 -7.42
CA GLY A 509 11.78 -27.97 -6.14
C GLY A 509 12.70 -27.86 -4.92
N HIS A 510 14.00 -28.14 -5.07
CA HIS A 510 15.02 -27.88 -4.05
C HIS A 510 15.74 -26.56 -4.32
N PHE A 511 15.70 -25.66 -3.34
CA PHE A 511 16.38 -24.37 -3.37
C PHE A 511 17.34 -24.27 -2.19
N TYR A 512 18.51 -23.69 -2.43
CA TYR A 512 19.54 -23.52 -1.40
C TYR A 512 19.69 -22.03 -1.09
N GLY A 513 19.57 -21.66 0.18
CA GLY A 513 19.65 -20.27 0.61
C GLY A 513 21.00 -19.60 0.33
N GLY A 514 22.05 -20.36 0.01
CA GLY A 514 23.34 -19.84 -0.44
C GLY A 514 23.48 -19.62 -1.95
N ASP A 515 22.44 -19.85 -2.75
CA ASP A 515 22.45 -19.70 -4.21
C ASP A 515 21.38 -18.70 -4.70
N CYS A 516 21.56 -18.17 -5.91
CA CYS A 516 20.51 -17.53 -6.70
C CYS A 516 20.06 -18.44 -7.85
N TYR A 517 18.78 -18.38 -8.22
CA TYR A 517 18.19 -19.19 -9.29
C TYR A 517 17.36 -18.35 -10.25
N LEU A 518 17.49 -18.64 -11.55
CA LEU A 518 16.59 -18.19 -12.60
C LEU A 518 15.68 -19.34 -12.99
N ILE A 519 14.37 -19.14 -12.95
CA ILE A 519 13.37 -20.15 -13.29
C ILE A 519 12.57 -19.62 -14.48
N LEU A 520 12.90 -20.13 -15.66
CA LEU A 520 12.14 -19.87 -16.88
C LEU A 520 10.95 -20.82 -16.92
N TYR A 521 9.76 -20.27 -16.70
CA TYR A 521 8.50 -20.96 -16.89
C TYR A 521 7.91 -20.59 -18.25
N SER A 522 7.50 -21.58 -19.05
CA SER A 522 6.89 -21.39 -20.37
C SER A 522 5.52 -22.05 -20.45
N TYR A 523 4.52 -21.26 -20.79
CA TYR A 523 3.11 -21.65 -20.78
C TYR A 523 2.35 -21.11 -22.00
N GLY A 524 1.16 -21.68 -22.24
CA GLY A 524 0.36 -21.35 -23.42
C GLY A 524 1.10 -21.59 -24.73
N ARG A 525 0.88 -20.73 -25.74
CA ARG A 525 1.44 -20.89 -27.09
C ARG A 525 2.77 -20.16 -27.35
N ASN A 526 3.20 -19.25 -26.48
CA ASN A 526 4.47 -18.50 -26.48
C ASN A 526 4.47 -17.47 -25.32
N GLN A 527 4.13 -17.89 -24.09
CA GLN A 527 4.17 -17.00 -22.92
C GLN A 527 5.20 -17.49 -21.92
N HIS A 528 5.94 -16.57 -21.32
CA HIS A 528 7.09 -16.88 -20.48
C HIS A 528 7.07 -16.03 -19.20
N ILE A 529 7.52 -16.62 -18.09
CA ILE A 529 7.83 -15.91 -16.84
C ILE A 529 9.25 -16.29 -16.44
N ILE A 530 10.05 -15.30 -16.06
CA ILE A 530 11.38 -15.51 -15.48
C ILE A 530 11.30 -15.15 -13.99
N TYR A 531 11.25 -16.15 -13.13
CA TYR A 531 11.43 -15.91 -11.70
C TYR A 531 12.92 -15.80 -11.37
N THR A 532 13.31 -14.76 -10.64
CA THR A 532 14.65 -14.61 -10.06
C THR A 532 14.55 -14.86 -8.57
N TRP A 533 14.81 -16.09 -8.13
CA TRP A 533 14.75 -16.47 -6.71
C TRP A 533 16.10 -16.23 -6.03
N GLN A 534 16.09 -15.53 -4.91
CA GLN A 534 17.28 -15.04 -4.21
C GLN A 534 17.32 -15.60 -2.77
N GLY A 535 18.32 -16.44 -2.48
CA GLY A 535 18.51 -17.02 -1.15
C GLY A 535 19.00 -16.00 -0.11
N LEU A 536 18.64 -16.18 1.17
CA LEU A 536 19.01 -15.24 2.25
C LEU A 536 20.52 -15.20 2.58
N LYS A 537 21.30 -16.17 2.09
CA LYS A 537 22.73 -16.36 2.35
C LYS A 537 23.57 -16.45 1.06
N CYS A 538 23.01 -16.09 -0.08
CA CYS A 538 23.75 -16.06 -1.35
C CYS A 538 24.73 -14.88 -1.40
N THR A 539 25.71 -14.97 -2.29
CA THR A 539 26.80 -13.98 -2.40
C THR A 539 26.35 -12.73 -3.17
N GLN A 540 27.05 -11.60 -2.95
CA GLN A 540 26.75 -10.31 -3.60
C GLN A 540 26.91 -10.39 -5.12
N ASP A 541 27.99 -11.00 -5.60
CA ASP A 541 28.29 -11.16 -7.02
C ASP A 541 27.22 -12.02 -7.71
N GLU A 542 26.65 -13.01 -7.01
CA GLU A 542 25.55 -13.83 -7.54
C GLU A 542 24.20 -13.11 -7.50
N LEU A 543 23.94 -12.26 -6.52
CA LEU A 543 22.78 -11.37 -6.54
C LEU A 543 22.83 -10.43 -7.76
N ALA A 544 23.96 -9.75 -7.97
CA ALA A 544 24.17 -8.86 -9.10
C ALA A 544 24.10 -9.61 -10.45
N ALA A 545 24.78 -10.76 -10.55
CA ALA A 545 24.73 -11.61 -11.72
C ALA A 545 23.32 -12.16 -11.98
N SER A 546 22.53 -12.49 -10.95
CA SER A 546 21.16 -12.97 -11.12
C SER A 546 20.28 -11.95 -11.85
N ALA A 547 20.37 -10.67 -11.47
CA ALA A 547 19.62 -9.59 -12.11
C ALA A 547 20.08 -9.39 -13.57
N PHE A 548 21.39 -9.35 -13.82
CA PHE A 548 21.94 -9.21 -15.17
C PHE A 548 21.57 -10.40 -16.08
N LEU A 549 21.65 -11.62 -15.56
CA LEU A 549 21.30 -12.84 -16.30
C LEU A 549 19.80 -12.91 -16.60
N THR A 550 18.94 -12.40 -15.71
CA THR A 550 17.49 -12.32 -15.95
C THR A 550 17.18 -11.38 -17.10
N VAL A 551 17.76 -10.18 -17.13
CA VAL A 551 17.62 -9.24 -18.27
C VAL A 551 18.17 -9.87 -19.55
N LYS A 552 19.36 -10.45 -19.52
CA LYS A 552 19.96 -11.13 -20.68
C LYS A 552 19.10 -12.29 -21.21
N MET A 553 18.43 -13.02 -20.32
CA MET A 553 17.50 -14.10 -20.69
C MET A 553 16.23 -13.53 -21.32
N ASP A 554 15.69 -12.43 -20.77
CA ASP A 554 14.54 -11.71 -21.28
C ASP A 554 14.78 -11.13 -22.69
N ASP A 555 15.90 -10.43 -22.87
CA ASP A 555 16.37 -9.88 -24.15
C ASP A 555 16.52 -10.96 -25.22
N SER A 556 17.01 -12.16 -24.84
CA SER A 556 17.15 -13.29 -25.76
C SER A 556 15.80 -13.84 -26.28
N MET A 557 14.70 -13.50 -25.59
CA MET A 557 13.32 -13.77 -25.98
C MET A 557 12.57 -12.49 -26.44
N GLY A 558 13.31 -11.41 -26.73
CA GLY A 558 12.78 -10.16 -27.26
C GLY A 558 12.04 -9.27 -26.24
N GLY A 559 12.34 -9.40 -24.94
CA GLY A 559 11.72 -8.60 -23.88
C GLY A 559 10.22 -8.89 -23.66
N ALA A 560 9.76 -10.06 -24.13
CA ALA A 560 8.37 -10.52 -24.01
C ALA A 560 8.03 -11.28 -22.70
N PRO A 561 8.95 -12.00 -22.03
CA PRO A 561 8.68 -12.63 -20.74
C PRO A 561 8.29 -11.64 -19.62
N VAL A 562 7.56 -12.15 -18.61
CA VAL A 562 7.31 -11.42 -17.37
C VAL A 562 8.44 -11.70 -16.38
N GLN A 563 9.19 -10.68 -16.00
CA GLN A 563 10.24 -10.81 -14.97
C GLN A 563 9.62 -10.67 -13.56
N VAL A 564 9.92 -11.61 -12.66
CA VAL A 564 9.45 -11.58 -11.27
C VAL A 564 10.61 -11.89 -10.32
N ARG A 565 11.02 -10.92 -9.50
CA ARG A 565 12.03 -11.13 -8.45
C ARG A 565 11.36 -11.67 -7.17
N VAL A 566 11.98 -12.68 -6.56
CA VAL A 566 11.46 -13.39 -5.39
C VAL A 566 12.57 -13.55 -4.37
N THR A 567 12.33 -13.14 -3.13
CA THR A 567 13.22 -13.43 -2.00
C THR A 567 12.81 -14.76 -1.36
N GLN A 568 13.77 -15.56 -0.90
CA GLN A 568 13.51 -16.74 -0.09
C GLN A 568 12.54 -16.41 1.07
N GLY A 569 11.45 -17.19 1.19
CA GLY A 569 10.38 -16.99 2.17
C GLY A 569 9.21 -16.13 1.67
N GLN A 570 9.37 -15.42 0.55
CA GLN A 570 8.32 -14.59 -0.08
C GLN A 570 7.88 -15.16 -1.44
N GLU A 571 7.82 -16.49 -1.57
CA GLU A 571 7.45 -17.15 -2.82
C GLU A 571 5.96 -16.93 -3.18
N PRO A 572 5.63 -16.41 -4.38
CA PRO A 572 4.25 -16.23 -4.78
C PRO A 572 3.55 -17.58 -5.06
N PRO A 573 2.22 -17.70 -4.90
CA PRO A 573 1.48 -18.95 -5.06
C PRO A 573 1.78 -19.69 -6.37
N HIS A 574 1.88 -18.95 -7.48
CA HIS A 574 2.19 -19.53 -8.80
C HIS A 574 3.62 -20.12 -8.90
N LEU A 575 4.61 -19.53 -8.22
CA LEU A 575 5.95 -20.13 -8.19
C LEU A 575 5.92 -21.47 -7.44
N MET A 576 5.11 -21.57 -6.38
CA MET A 576 4.96 -22.80 -5.61
C MET A 576 4.25 -23.90 -6.41
N SER A 577 3.25 -23.56 -7.23
CA SER A 577 2.51 -24.55 -8.04
C SER A 577 3.34 -25.19 -9.16
N LEU A 578 4.47 -24.59 -9.56
CA LEU A 578 5.39 -25.18 -10.56
C LEU A 578 5.90 -26.58 -10.14
N PHE A 579 5.89 -26.88 -8.85
CA PHE A 579 6.32 -28.17 -8.28
C PHE A 579 5.16 -29.16 -8.05
N ARG A 580 3.95 -28.79 -8.52
CA ARG A 580 2.71 -29.57 -8.46
C ARG A 580 2.35 -29.91 -7.01
N SER A 581 2.20 -31.19 -6.68
CA SER A 581 1.93 -31.67 -5.32
C SER A 581 3.17 -31.83 -4.44
N LYS A 582 4.39 -31.59 -4.97
CA LYS A 582 5.60 -31.60 -4.15
C LYS A 582 5.75 -30.27 -3.41
N PRO A 583 6.11 -30.27 -2.11
CA PRO A 583 6.46 -29.03 -1.42
C PRO A 583 7.71 -28.42 -2.05
N MET A 584 7.82 -27.09 -1.98
CA MET A 584 9.10 -26.44 -2.19
C MET A 584 10.00 -26.73 -0.98
N ILE A 585 11.18 -27.29 -1.22
CA ILE A 585 12.17 -27.63 -0.19
C ILE A 585 13.27 -26.56 -0.20
N ILE A 586 13.42 -25.85 0.91
CA ILE A 586 14.38 -24.75 1.05
C ILE A 586 15.44 -25.14 2.08
N HIS A 587 16.69 -25.26 1.63
CA HIS A 587 17.85 -25.50 2.48
C HIS A 587 18.35 -24.18 3.08
N SER A 588 18.66 -24.17 4.37
CA SER A 588 18.96 -22.95 5.14
C SER A 588 20.32 -22.31 4.82
N GLY A 589 21.05 -22.85 3.86
CA GLY A 589 22.37 -22.43 3.41
C GLY A 589 22.96 -23.47 2.46
N GLY A 590 24.29 -23.45 2.31
CA GLY A 590 25.00 -24.32 1.37
C GLY A 590 24.68 -24.00 -0.09
N THR A 591 25.12 -24.88 -0.99
CA THR A 591 24.91 -24.72 -2.43
C THR A 591 24.65 -26.07 -3.10
N SER A 592 23.88 -26.05 -4.19
CA SER A 592 23.70 -27.21 -5.05
C SER A 592 24.84 -27.42 -6.07
N ARG A 593 25.88 -26.57 -6.06
CA ARG A 593 27.04 -26.61 -6.97
C ARG A 593 27.83 -27.92 -6.92
N LYS A 594 28.15 -28.47 -8.09
CA LYS A 594 29.04 -29.64 -8.22
C LYS A 594 30.43 -29.27 -7.67
N GLY A 595 30.87 -29.97 -6.62
CA GLY A 595 32.15 -29.70 -5.96
C GLY A 595 32.14 -28.52 -4.96
N GLY A 596 31.06 -27.73 -4.91
CA GLY A 596 30.84 -26.70 -3.87
C GLY A 596 30.03 -27.20 -2.68
N GLN A 597 29.51 -28.43 -2.74
CA GLN A 597 28.69 -29.03 -1.68
C GLN A 597 29.53 -29.31 -0.44
N SER A 598 29.29 -28.56 0.64
CA SER A 598 29.71 -28.95 1.99
C SER A 598 29.05 -30.28 2.38
N GLN A 599 29.76 -31.16 3.09
CA GLN A 599 29.18 -32.40 3.61
C GLN A 599 27.93 -32.07 4.43
N ALA A 600 26.78 -32.61 4.03
CA ALA A 600 25.52 -32.34 4.70
C ALA A 600 25.60 -32.77 6.19
N PRO A 601 25.08 -31.98 7.14
CA PRO A 601 25.06 -32.36 8.55
C PRO A 601 24.40 -33.73 8.75
N THR A 602 24.97 -34.55 9.65
CA THR A 602 24.43 -35.88 9.99
C THR A 602 23.05 -35.81 10.64
N THR A 603 22.71 -34.64 11.22
CA THR A 603 21.40 -34.35 11.81
C THR A 603 20.84 -33.09 11.16
N ARG A 604 19.60 -33.14 10.67
CA ARG A 604 18.92 -32.05 9.94
C ARG A 604 17.45 -32.02 10.32
N LEU A 605 16.88 -30.83 10.51
CA LEU A 605 15.48 -30.62 10.87
C LEU A 605 14.79 -29.76 9.80
N PHE A 606 13.64 -30.20 9.31
CA PHE A 606 12.81 -29.46 8.35
C PHE A 606 11.47 -29.13 8.98
N HIS A 607 11.07 -27.86 8.89
CA HIS A 607 9.77 -27.33 9.27
C HIS A 607 8.87 -27.30 8.02
N VAL A 608 7.86 -28.16 8.02
CA VAL A 608 6.88 -28.33 6.94
C VAL A 608 5.59 -27.60 7.32
N ARG A 609 5.25 -26.54 6.59
CA ARG A 609 4.05 -25.72 6.81
C ARG A 609 3.28 -25.47 5.51
N GLN A 610 1.97 -25.32 5.62
CA GLN A 610 1.08 -24.85 4.56
C GLN A 610 0.90 -23.32 4.60
N SER A 611 1.00 -22.66 3.45
CA SER A 611 0.74 -21.23 3.26
C SER A 611 -0.75 -20.88 3.34
N SER A 612 -1.08 -19.59 3.49
CA SER A 612 -2.47 -19.11 3.38
C SER A 612 -3.11 -19.41 2.00
N SER A 613 -2.29 -19.67 0.98
CA SER A 613 -2.71 -20.06 -0.37
C SER A 613 -2.91 -21.57 -0.56
N GLY A 614 -2.67 -22.37 0.49
CA GLY A 614 -2.82 -23.83 0.47
C GLY A 614 -1.60 -24.59 -0.06
N ALA A 615 -0.59 -23.92 -0.60
CA ALA A 615 0.65 -24.53 -1.07
C ALA A 615 1.64 -24.79 0.09
N THR A 616 2.50 -25.82 -0.01
CA THR A 616 3.36 -26.29 1.10
C THR A 616 4.84 -25.97 0.92
N ARG A 617 5.51 -25.62 2.03
CA ARG A 617 6.96 -25.34 2.10
C ARG A 617 7.61 -26.18 3.18
N ALA A 618 8.76 -26.78 2.87
CA ALA A 618 9.61 -27.50 3.80
C ALA A 618 10.94 -26.75 3.93
N VAL A 619 11.06 -25.94 4.99
CA VAL A 619 12.25 -25.11 5.23
C VAL A 619 13.15 -25.78 6.25
N GLU A 620 14.43 -25.93 5.94
CA GLU A 620 15.43 -26.43 6.88
C GLU A 620 15.65 -25.42 8.00
N VAL A 621 15.66 -25.88 9.25
CA VAL A 621 15.77 -25.06 10.47
C VAL A 621 16.91 -25.57 11.35
N GLN A 622 17.26 -24.78 12.38
CA GLN A 622 18.23 -25.22 13.38
C GLN A 622 17.77 -26.52 14.05
N VAL A 623 18.69 -27.47 14.26
CA VAL A 623 18.42 -28.70 14.99
C VAL A 623 18.35 -28.40 16.50
N SER A 624 17.17 -28.02 16.97
CA SER A 624 16.88 -27.76 18.37
C SER A 624 15.42 -28.06 18.67
N ALA A 625 15.12 -28.60 19.85
CA ALA A 625 13.74 -28.78 20.31
C ALA A 625 12.94 -27.47 20.32
N SER A 626 13.60 -26.33 20.56
CA SER A 626 13.00 -24.99 20.54
C SER A 626 12.49 -24.53 19.17
N SER A 627 12.88 -25.22 18.09
CA SER A 627 12.40 -24.91 16.72
C SER A 627 11.09 -25.60 16.38
N LEU A 628 10.59 -26.51 17.23
CA LEU A 628 9.30 -27.20 17.03
C LEU A 628 8.11 -26.25 17.23
N ASN A 629 7.01 -26.57 16.56
CA ASN A 629 5.76 -25.82 16.65
C ASN A 629 4.55 -26.73 16.57
N THR A 630 3.67 -26.65 17.58
CA THR A 630 2.43 -27.43 17.69
C THR A 630 1.49 -27.29 16.49
N ASN A 631 1.59 -26.22 15.70
CA ASN A 631 0.76 -26.02 14.52
C ASN A 631 1.13 -26.91 13.33
N ASP A 632 2.39 -27.34 13.23
CA ASP A 632 2.99 -27.74 11.96
C ASP A 632 3.62 -29.16 12.01
N VAL A 633 4.14 -29.64 10.88
CA VAL A 633 4.85 -30.93 10.78
C VAL A 633 6.36 -30.70 10.71
N PHE A 634 7.14 -31.57 11.36
CA PHE A 634 8.59 -31.53 11.35
C PHE A 634 9.19 -32.85 10.91
N VAL A 635 10.25 -32.81 10.08
CA VAL A 635 11.01 -33.99 9.67
C VAL A 635 12.44 -33.88 10.16
N LEU A 636 12.82 -34.77 11.08
CA LEU A 636 14.15 -34.85 11.68
C LEU A 636 14.89 -36.06 11.08
N LYS A 637 15.98 -35.81 10.37
CA LYS A 637 17.00 -36.83 10.05
C LYS A 637 18.07 -36.79 11.12
N SER A 638 18.52 -37.94 11.60
CA SER A 638 19.69 -38.09 12.47
C SER A 638 20.50 -39.33 12.06
N ALA A 639 21.59 -39.60 12.78
CA ALA A 639 22.29 -40.89 12.70
C ALA A 639 21.46 -42.07 13.26
N SER A 640 20.52 -41.82 14.18
CA SER A 640 19.66 -42.85 14.77
C SER A 640 18.42 -43.19 13.93
N GLY A 641 17.96 -42.29 13.05
CA GLY A 641 16.82 -42.58 12.19
C GLY A 641 16.25 -41.38 11.44
N VAL A 642 15.02 -41.53 10.98
CA VAL A 642 14.17 -40.44 10.46
C VAL A 642 12.93 -40.38 11.33
N PHE A 643 12.56 -39.20 11.81
CA PHE A 643 11.34 -38.97 12.59
C PHE A 643 10.46 -37.97 11.85
N VAL A 644 9.17 -38.27 11.74
CA VAL A 644 8.13 -37.33 11.31
C VAL A 644 7.34 -36.97 12.55
N TRP A 645 7.59 -35.79 13.10
CA TRP A 645 6.89 -35.25 14.26
C TRP A 645 5.67 -34.45 13.81
N ARG A 646 4.50 -34.82 14.31
CA ARG A 646 3.22 -34.17 14.02
C ARG A 646 2.77 -33.35 15.22
N GLY A 647 2.72 -32.03 15.06
CA GLY A 647 2.09 -31.12 16.01
C GLY A 647 0.59 -31.35 16.13
N ALA A 648 -0.01 -30.97 17.27
CA ALA A 648 -1.43 -31.16 17.54
C ALA A 648 -2.38 -30.36 16.62
N GLY A 649 -1.91 -29.29 15.98
CA GLY A 649 -2.64 -28.49 14.97
C GLY A 649 -2.37 -28.86 13.51
N ALA A 650 -1.42 -29.77 13.26
CA ALA A 650 -0.89 -30.05 11.93
C ALA A 650 -1.91 -30.64 10.94
N SER A 651 -1.91 -30.11 9.71
CA SER A 651 -2.84 -30.51 8.66
C SER A 651 -2.44 -31.84 7.97
N GLU A 652 -3.39 -32.46 7.26
CA GLU A 652 -3.09 -33.66 6.47
C GLU A 652 -2.25 -33.32 5.22
N GLU A 653 -2.39 -32.10 4.71
CA GLU A 653 -1.61 -31.55 3.60
C GLU A 653 -0.12 -31.42 3.99
N GLU A 654 0.18 -30.95 5.21
CA GLU A 654 1.53 -30.89 5.77
C GLU A 654 2.10 -32.29 6.02
N MET A 655 1.28 -33.20 6.56
CA MET A 655 1.65 -34.61 6.70
C MET A 655 1.93 -35.28 5.35
N SER A 656 1.19 -34.91 4.29
CA SER A 656 1.45 -35.37 2.93
C SER A 656 2.77 -34.81 2.38
N ALA A 657 2.99 -33.49 2.53
CA ALA A 657 4.23 -32.82 2.14
C ALA A 657 5.47 -33.42 2.82
N SER A 658 5.36 -33.79 4.12
CA SER A 658 6.45 -34.41 4.88
C SER A 658 7.01 -35.69 4.22
N LYS A 659 6.18 -36.46 3.51
CA LYS A 659 6.58 -37.70 2.82
C LYS A 659 7.60 -37.43 1.70
N HIS A 660 7.50 -36.29 1.03
CA HIS A 660 8.48 -35.87 0.03
C HIS A 660 9.83 -35.52 0.67
N VAL A 661 9.82 -34.87 1.84
CA VAL A 661 11.02 -34.57 2.62
C VAL A 661 11.69 -35.86 3.13
N VAL A 662 10.90 -36.83 3.63
CA VAL A 662 11.40 -38.17 4.01
C VAL A 662 12.02 -38.90 2.82
N SER A 663 11.34 -38.90 1.66
CA SER A 663 11.85 -39.54 0.44
C SER A 663 13.19 -38.94 -0.02
N PHE A 664 13.39 -37.63 0.18
CA PHE A 664 14.65 -36.94 -0.10
C PHE A 664 15.76 -37.29 0.93
N LEU A 665 15.42 -37.31 2.23
CA LEU A 665 16.39 -37.58 3.30
C LEU A 665 16.79 -39.05 3.45
N GLY A 666 15.95 -39.96 2.95
CA GLY A 666 16.19 -41.41 2.89
C GLY A 666 16.12 -42.13 4.24
N GLY A 667 15.63 -43.38 4.20
CA GLY A 667 15.44 -44.24 5.38
C GLY A 667 13.98 -44.37 5.80
N SER A 668 13.74 -45.16 6.83
CA SER A 668 12.39 -45.46 7.34
C SER A 668 11.94 -44.39 8.36
N PRO A 669 10.80 -43.69 8.15
CA PRO A 669 10.29 -42.72 9.10
C PRO A 669 9.59 -43.38 10.29
N ALA A 670 9.99 -43.01 11.51
CA ALA A 670 9.18 -43.20 12.71
C ALA A 670 8.16 -42.06 12.83
N SER A 671 6.87 -42.39 12.92
CA SER A 671 5.82 -41.41 13.20
C SER A 671 5.85 -41.03 14.68
N VAL A 672 5.92 -39.74 14.99
CA VAL A 672 5.95 -39.20 16.35
C VAL A 672 4.81 -38.20 16.48
N SER A 673 3.97 -38.35 17.50
CA SER A 673 2.93 -37.36 17.82
C SER A 673 3.40 -36.46 18.96
N GLU A 674 2.96 -35.19 18.95
CA GLU A 674 3.17 -34.28 20.07
C GLU A 674 2.75 -34.91 21.42
N ALA A 675 3.57 -34.70 22.45
CA ALA A 675 3.46 -35.28 23.79
C ALA A 675 3.63 -36.82 23.88
N ARG A 676 4.02 -37.49 22.79
CA ARG A 676 4.37 -38.92 22.74
C ARG A 676 5.77 -39.16 22.16
N GLU A 677 6.67 -38.21 22.33
CA GLU A 677 8.00 -38.25 21.74
C GLU A 677 8.93 -39.25 22.46
N PRO A 678 9.63 -40.14 21.73
CA PRO A 678 10.60 -41.05 22.32
C PRO A 678 11.86 -40.31 22.80
N ALA A 679 12.59 -40.89 23.75
CA ALA A 679 13.82 -40.30 24.29
C ALA A 679 14.88 -40.03 23.20
N GLU A 680 14.96 -40.89 22.18
CA GLU A 680 15.88 -40.75 21.05
C GLU A 680 15.61 -39.51 20.20
N PHE A 681 14.34 -39.12 20.03
CA PHE A 681 13.94 -37.91 19.31
C PHE A 681 14.44 -36.66 20.04
N TRP A 682 14.24 -36.59 21.37
CA TRP A 682 14.77 -35.49 22.17
C TRP A 682 16.30 -35.48 22.20
N SER A 683 16.95 -36.64 22.27
CA SER A 683 18.41 -36.74 22.20
C SER A 683 18.96 -36.17 20.89
N ALA A 684 18.34 -36.53 19.75
CA ALA A 684 18.72 -36.02 18.43
C ALA A 684 18.50 -34.50 18.26
N LEU A 685 17.64 -33.87 19.08
CA LEU A 685 17.38 -32.43 19.12
C LEU A 685 18.20 -31.65 20.16
N GLY A 686 19.19 -32.30 20.79
CA GLY A 686 20.01 -31.68 21.85
C GLY A 686 19.29 -31.51 23.18
N GLY A 687 18.35 -32.42 23.49
CA GLY A 687 17.52 -32.41 24.68
C GLY A 687 16.15 -31.77 24.48
N LYS A 688 15.21 -32.06 25.39
CA LYS A 688 13.90 -31.41 25.42
C LYS A 688 14.04 -29.97 25.92
N LYS A 689 13.46 -29.02 25.19
CA LYS A 689 13.40 -27.59 25.52
C LYS A 689 11.94 -27.12 25.44
N GLU A 690 11.67 -25.89 25.89
CA GLU A 690 10.41 -25.22 25.57
C GLU A 690 10.33 -24.91 24.07
N TYR A 691 9.13 -25.04 23.51
CA TYR A 691 8.81 -24.79 22.11
C TYR A 691 7.35 -24.32 22.00
N GLN A 692 6.95 -23.81 20.85
CA GLN A 692 5.63 -23.23 20.67
C GLN A 692 4.53 -24.30 20.79
N THR A 693 3.64 -24.13 21.77
CA THR A 693 2.57 -25.07 22.13
C THR A 693 1.21 -24.41 22.38
N SER A 694 1.06 -23.12 22.04
CA SER A 694 -0.15 -22.34 22.35
C SER A 694 -1.42 -22.92 21.71
N LYS A 695 -2.55 -22.81 22.44
CA LYS A 695 -3.86 -23.28 21.94
C LYS A 695 -4.39 -22.42 20.79
N ALA A 696 -3.98 -21.16 20.70
CA ALA A 696 -4.31 -20.21 19.64
C ALA A 696 -3.95 -20.76 18.26
N LEU A 697 -2.74 -21.33 18.15
CA LEU A 697 -2.23 -21.96 16.95
C LEU A 697 -2.99 -23.24 16.58
N ARG A 698 -3.39 -24.07 17.57
CA ARG A 698 -4.08 -25.33 17.28
C ARG A 698 -5.49 -25.15 16.71
N ASN A 699 -6.11 -23.98 16.91
CA ASN A 699 -7.49 -23.67 16.54
C ASN A 699 -7.58 -22.26 15.93
N VAL A 700 -6.88 -22.01 14.83
CA VAL A 700 -6.88 -20.71 14.14
C VAL A 700 -8.27 -20.39 13.56
N ILE A 701 -9.08 -19.62 14.30
CA ILE A 701 -10.42 -19.16 13.85
C ILE A 701 -10.31 -18.12 12.71
N LYS A 702 -9.23 -17.33 12.74
CA LYS A 702 -8.89 -16.27 11.78
C LYS A 702 -7.38 -16.30 11.56
N PRO A 703 -6.89 -16.20 10.31
CA PRO A 703 -5.45 -16.15 10.07
C PRO A 703 -4.84 -14.92 10.75
N PRO A 704 -3.59 -15.03 11.26
CA PRO A 704 -2.91 -13.91 11.89
C PRO A 704 -2.62 -12.80 10.88
N ARG A 705 -2.51 -11.56 11.36
CA ARG A 705 -2.26 -10.38 10.52
C ARG A 705 -1.14 -9.53 11.11
N LEU A 706 -0.15 -9.17 10.30
CA LEU A 706 0.99 -8.34 10.69
C LEU A 706 0.82 -6.92 10.11
N PHE A 707 1.17 -5.90 10.88
CA PHE A 707 1.12 -4.50 10.48
C PHE A 707 2.38 -3.77 10.96
N GLY A 708 2.86 -2.79 10.20
CA GLY A 708 3.89 -1.85 10.63
C GLY A 708 3.27 -0.54 11.13
N CYS A 709 3.65 -0.12 12.33
CA CYS A 709 3.34 1.20 12.91
C CYS A 709 4.58 2.10 12.78
N SER A 710 4.56 3.02 11.82
CA SER A 710 5.71 3.85 11.45
C SER A 710 5.35 5.33 11.41
N ASN A 711 6.19 6.21 11.94
CA ASN A 711 6.04 7.66 11.81
C ASN A 711 6.93 8.28 10.72
N LYS A 712 7.70 7.48 9.95
CA LYS A 712 8.62 7.92 8.89
C LYS A 712 7.98 8.88 7.89
N THR A 713 6.65 8.81 7.74
CA THR A 713 5.85 9.71 6.88
C THR A 713 5.51 11.08 7.49
N GLY A 714 6.09 11.43 8.64
CA GLY A 714 5.82 12.66 9.41
C GLY A 714 4.66 12.51 10.41
N ARG A 715 3.77 11.53 10.19
CA ARG A 715 2.71 11.12 11.12
C ARG A 715 2.79 9.62 11.35
N LEU A 716 2.52 9.18 12.58
CA LEU A 716 2.42 7.76 12.92
C LEU A 716 1.23 7.12 12.19
N ALA A 717 1.53 6.18 11.30
CA ALA A 717 0.59 5.48 10.44
C ALA A 717 0.71 3.97 10.62
N VAL A 718 -0.32 3.24 10.22
CA VAL A 718 -0.39 1.77 10.29
C VAL A 718 -0.62 1.22 8.90
N GLU A 719 0.21 0.29 8.46
CA GLU A 719 0.11 -0.37 7.15
C GLU A 719 0.21 -1.88 7.33
N GLU A 720 -0.69 -2.65 6.69
CA GLU A 720 -0.70 -4.12 6.79
C GLU A 720 0.40 -4.73 5.91
N VAL A 721 1.11 -5.71 6.45
CA VAL A 721 2.07 -6.55 5.70
C VAL A 721 1.25 -7.63 4.98
N PRO A 722 1.20 -7.63 3.63
CA PRO A 722 0.31 -8.51 2.88
C PRO A 722 0.87 -9.93 2.74
N GLY A 723 0.00 -10.94 2.88
CA GLY A 723 0.33 -12.34 2.61
C GLY A 723 0.96 -13.09 3.78
N ASP A 724 1.65 -14.20 3.47
CA ASP A 724 2.45 -14.96 4.44
C ASP A 724 3.66 -14.10 4.88
N PHE A 725 3.61 -13.57 6.11
CA PHE A 725 4.70 -12.77 6.67
C PHE A 725 5.85 -13.63 7.23
N THR A 726 7.05 -13.05 7.20
CA THR A 726 8.33 -13.67 7.58
C THR A 726 9.05 -12.82 8.63
N GLN A 727 10.10 -13.37 9.27
CA GLN A 727 10.91 -12.61 10.22
C GLN A 727 11.59 -11.39 9.57
N SER A 728 11.88 -11.45 8.26
CA SER A 728 12.40 -10.33 7.47
C SER A 728 11.44 -9.14 7.34
N ASP A 729 10.15 -9.34 7.56
CA ASP A 729 9.15 -8.28 7.50
C ASP A 729 9.05 -7.49 8.82
N LEU A 730 9.80 -7.88 9.86
CA LEU A 730 9.96 -7.14 11.11
C LEU A 730 11.01 -6.02 10.95
N ALA A 731 10.56 -4.83 10.54
CA ALA A 731 11.41 -3.65 10.37
C ALA A 731 12.03 -3.19 11.70
N THR A 732 13.37 -3.23 11.80
CA THR A 732 14.11 -2.92 13.04
C THR A 732 13.94 -1.48 13.52
N ASP A 733 13.53 -0.59 12.62
CA ASP A 733 13.33 0.84 12.79
C ASP A 733 11.85 1.25 12.88
N ASP A 734 10.92 0.31 13.10
CA ASP A 734 9.48 0.55 13.35
C ASP A 734 8.97 -0.26 14.57
N VAL A 735 7.70 -0.04 14.97
CA VAL A 735 6.97 -0.94 15.87
C VAL A 735 5.98 -1.78 15.05
N MET A 736 6.04 -3.10 15.16
CA MET A 736 5.16 -4.01 14.43
C MET A 736 4.01 -4.50 15.32
N LEU A 737 2.81 -4.62 14.77
CA LEU A 737 1.62 -5.15 15.43
C LEU A 737 1.26 -6.50 14.78
N LEU A 738 1.22 -7.58 15.55
CA LEU A 738 0.75 -8.90 15.13
C LEU A 738 -0.57 -9.22 15.85
N ASP A 739 -1.66 -9.33 15.08
CA ASP A 739 -2.97 -9.74 15.56
C ASP A 739 -3.16 -11.26 15.36
N THR A 740 -3.35 -12.00 16.44
CA THR A 740 -3.59 -13.46 16.44
C THR A 740 -5.04 -13.82 16.77
N TRP A 741 -5.95 -12.86 16.64
CA TRP A 741 -7.35 -12.91 17.07
C TRP A 741 -7.57 -12.91 18.59
N ASP A 742 -6.94 -13.83 19.31
CA ASP A 742 -7.06 -13.96 20.77
C ASP A 742 -6.11 -13.04 21.57
N GLN A 743 -5.05 -12.57 20.92
CA GLN A 743 -4.02 -11.70 21.49
C GLN A 743 -3.53 -10.71 20.43
N ILE A 744 -3.07 -9.53 20.87
CA ILE A 744 -2.28 -8.61 20.04
C ILE A 744 -0.86 -8.57 20.59
N PHE A 745 0.13 -8.73 19.72
CA PHE A 745 1.52 -8.48 20.04
C PHE A 745 2.00 -7.17 19.44
N LEU A 746 2.73 -6.38 20.23
CA LEU A 746 3.45 -5.20 19.78
C LEU A 746 4.94 -5.48 19.87
N TRP A 747 5.54 -5.83 18.73
CA TRP A 747 6.97 -6.06 18.62
C TRP A 747 7.67 -4.73 18.36
N VAL A 748 8.59 -4.34 19.24
CA VAL A 748 9.28 -3.05 19.19
C VAL A 748 10.68 -3.25 18.63
N GLY A 749 10.92 -2.69 17.45
CA GLY A 749 12.24 -2.65 16.83
C GLY A 749 13.29 -1.97 17.71
N LYS A 750 14.55 -2.40 17.56
CA LYS A 750 15.69 -1.86 18.30
C LYS A 750 15.90 -0.37 17.99
N GLU A 751 15.65 0.03 16.76
CA GLU A 751 15.90 1.37 16.20
C GLU A 751 14.62 2.23 16.09
N ALA A 752 13.44 1.65 16.36
CA ALA A 752 12.17 2.37 16.39
C ALA A 752 12.26 3.66 17.23
N ASN A 753 11.60 4.74 16.82
CA ASN A 753 11.72 6.02 17.53
C ASN A 753 10.66 6.19 18.62
N ASP A 754 10.86 7.18 19.50
CA ASP A 754 9.98 7.41 20.66
C ASP A 754 8.53 7.69 20.28
N THR A 755 8.25 8.23 19.08
CA THR A 755 6.87 8.48 18.63
C THR A 755 6.15 7.16 18.36
N GLU A 756 6.81 6.21 17.71
CA GLU A 756 6.27 4.87 17.43
C GLU A 756 6.13 4.07 18.72
N ARG A 757 7.18 4.04 19.56
CA ARG A 757 7.18 3.33 20.85
C ARG A 757 6.03 3.77 21.77
N ASN A 758 5.75 5.08 21.82
CA ASN A 758 4.69 5.63 22.68
C ASN A 758 3.30 5.62 22.02
N GLY A 759 3.21 5.69 20.69
CA GLY A 759 1.93 5.76 19.96
C GLY A 759 1.34 4.40 19.59
N ALA A 760 2.17 3.39 19.28
CA ALA A 760 1.72 2.06 18.87
C ALA A 760 0.82 1.33 19.92
N PRO A 761 1.04 1.46 21.24
CA PRO A 761 0.12 0.90 22.24
C PRO A 761 -1.31 1.43 22.16
N LYS A 762 -1.46 2.73 21.87
CA LYS A 762 -2.79 3.32 21.66
C LYS A 762 -3.41 2.81 20.37
N ILE A 763 -2.63 2.77 19.28
CA ILE A 763 -3.06 2.25 17.99
C ILE A 763 -3.57 0.81 18.09
N ALA A 764 -2.86 -0.08 18.79
CA ALA A 764 -3.28 -1.46 18.98
C ALA A 764 -4.61 -1.56 19.74
N LYS A 765 -4.82 -0.69 20.73
CA LYS A 765 -6.09 -0.59 21.44
C LYS A 765 -7.21 -0.07 20.53
N ASP A 766 -6.98 1.05 19.85
CA ASP A 766 -7.96 1.66 18.93
C ASP A 766 -8.34 0.68 17.79
N TYR A 767 -7.40 -0.16 17.32
CA TYR A 767 -7.61 -1.24 16.34
C TYR A 767 -8.55 -2.35 16.87
N VAL A 768 -8.33 -2.85 18.09
CA VAL A 768 -9.23 -3.83 18.73
C VAL A 768 -10.59 -3.20 19.04
N ASP A 769 -10.61 -1.98 19.60
CA ASP A 769 -11.83 -1.30 20.00
C ASP A 769 -12.68 -0.80 18.80
N SER A 770 -12.11 -0.81 17.58
CA SER A 770 -12.83 -0.60 16.31
C SER A 770 -13.12 -1.88 15.52
N ASP A 771 -12.74 -3.06 16.02
CA ASP A 771 -12.96 -4.34 15.34
C ASP A 771 -14.46 -4.58 15.12
N PRO A 772 -14.90 -4.76 13.85
CA PRO A 772 -16.32 -4.89 13.49
C PRO A 772 -16.95 -6.21 13.94
N SER A 773 -16.15 -7.19 14.37
CA SER A 773 -16.66 -8.40 15.03
C SER A 773 -17.18 -8.17 16.45
N GLY A 774 -16.98 -6.98 17.01
CA GLY A 774 -17.33 -6.67 18.40
C GLY A 774 -16.31 -7.21 19.42
N ARG A 775 -15.15 -7.71 18.96
CA ARG A 775 -14.02 -8.11 19.83
C ARG A 775 -13.56 -6.94 20.69
N ARG A 776 -13.57 -7.08 22.01
CA ARG A 776 -13.14 -6.04 22.98
C ARG A 776 -12.36 -6.68 24.12
N GLY A 777 -11.46 -5.93 24.74
CA GLY A 777 -10.68 -6.41 25.90
C GLY A 777 -9.58 -7.43 25.56
N THR A 778 -9.23 -7.61 24.28
CA THR A 778 -8.13 -8.47 23.83
C THR A 778 -6.81 -8.07 24.50
N PRO A 779 -6.04 -9.00 25.06
CA PRO A 779 -4.75 -8.70 25.68
C PRO A 779 -3.75 -8.16 24.65
N ILE A 780 -3.13 -7.03 24.96
CA ILE A 780 -2.04 -6.43 24.16
C ILE A 780 -0.72 -6.67 24.90
N THR A 781 0.24 -7.33 24.25
CA THR A 781 1.52 -7.73 24.84
C THR A 781 2.68 -7.10 24.09
N THR A 782 3.49 -6.31 24.77
CA THR A 782 4.67 -5.66 24.16
C THR A 782 5.90 -6.56 24.27
N ILE A 783 6.60 -6.72 23.15
CA ILE A 783 7.82 -7.53 22.96
C ILE A 783 8.92 -6.60 22.42
N LYS A 784 10.18 -6.89 22.71
CA LYS A 784 11.33 -6.15 22.16
C LYS A 784 12.12 -7.04 21.21
N GLN A 785 12.71 -6.45 20.18
CA GLN A 785 13.64 -7.12 19.27
C GLN A 785 14.73 -7.90 20.05
N GLY A 786 14.93 -9.16 19.71
CA GLY A 786 15.88 -10.08 20.33
C GLY A 786 15.43 -10.67 21.68
N ALA A 787 14.20 -10.39 22.12
CA ALA A 787 13.59 -10.91 23.35
C ALA A 787 12.21 -11.54 23.08
N GLU A 788 12.02 -12.12 21.90
CA GLU A 788 10.76 -12.68 21.46
C GLU A 788 10.45 -14.02 22.16
N PRO A 789 9.31 -14.15 22.85
CA PRO A 789 8.92 -15.41 23.46
C PRO A 789 8.42 -16.41 22.39
N PRO A 790 8.48 -17.72 22.64
CA PRO A 790 7.96 -18.75 21.72
C PRO A 790 6.51 -18.52 21.28
N ILE A 791 5.68 -17.90 22.14
CA ILE A 791 4.28 -17.57 21.83
C ILE A 791 4.13 -16.59 20.65
N PHE A 792 5.17 -15.81 20.34
CA PHE A 792 5.24 -14.89 19.19
C PHE A 792 5.99 -15.51 18.01
N THR A 793 7.19 -16.04 18.23
CA THR A 793 8.07 -16.52 17.13
C THR A 793 7.45 -17.65 16.32
N GLY A 794 6.61 -18.50 16.94
CA GLY A 794 5.93 -19.59 16.24
C GLY A 794 4.91 -19.17 15.17
N TRP A 795 4.49 -17.90 15.12
CA TRP A 795 3.66 -17.43 14.01
C TRP A 795 4.45 -17.33 12.69
N PHE A 796 5.76 -17.15 12.77
CA PHE A 796 6.67 -17.02 11.63
C PHE A 796 7.24 -18.40 11.26
N GLN A 797 7.24 -18.76 9.97
CA GLN A 797 7.89 -20.00 9.53
C GLN A 797 9.41 -19.84 9.62
N ALA A 798 10.10 -20.89 10.11
CA ALA A 798 11.56 -21.01 10.11
C ALA A 798 12.32 -19.82 10.74
N TRP A 799 11.83 -19.34 11.89
CA TRP A 799 12.49 -18.29 12.67
C TRP A 799 13.97 -18.57 12.98
N ASP A 800 14.83 -17.60 12.69
CA ASP A 800 16.28 -17.63 12.96
C ASP A 800 16.61 -16.73 14.15
N SER A 801 16.99 -17.34 15.28
CA SER A 801 17.38 -16.58 16.48
C SER A 801 18.66 -15.76 16.29
N ALA A 802 19.51 -16.12 15.31
CA ALA A 802 20.74 -15.40 14.99
C ALA A 802 20.54 -14.30 13.93
N MET A 803 19.31 -14.06 13.45
CA MET A 803 19.05 -13.14 12.35
C MET A 803 19.61 -11.73 12.59
N TRP A 804 19.55 -11.24 13.83
CA TRP A 804 19.99 -9.91 14.25
C TRP A 804 21.40 -9.85 14.87
N GLU A 805 22.14 -10.97 14.90
CA GLU A 805 23.55 -10.96 15.37
C GLU A 805 24.49 -10.26 14.38
N THR A 806 24.10 -10.19 13.11
CA THR A 806 24.74 -9.33 12.10
C THR A 806 23.71 -8.30 11.62
N ASP A 807 24.12 -7.05 11.59
CA ASP A 807 23.25 -5.95 11.25
C ASP A 807 22.70 -6.07 9.80
N PRO A 808 21.38 -5.96 9.57
CA PRO A 808 20.79 -6.08 8.23
C PRO A 808 21.25 -5.00 7.26
N LEU A 809 21.65 -3.83 7.77
CA LEU A 809 22.17 -2.70 7.01
C LEU A 809 23.62 -2.96 6.60
N ASP A 810 24.48 -3.47 7.47
CA ASP A 810 25.86 -3.87 7.15
C ASP A 810 25.88 -5.08 6.21
N ARG A 811 24.95 -6.04 6.40
CA ARG A 811 24.69 -7.09 5.40
C ARG A 811 24.29 -6.54 4.03
N ILE A 812 23.80 -5.29 3.93
CA ILE A 812 23.43 -4.59 2.68
C ILE A 812 24.53 -3.63 2.20
N ARG A 813 25.31 -3.01 3.08
CA ARG A 813 26.46 -2.16 2.73
C ARG A 813 27.62 -2.98 2.19
N ALA A 814 27.83 -4.18 2.73
CA ALA A 814 28.65 -5.21 2.10
C ALA A 814 28.03 -5.80 0.81
N ARG A 815 27.03 -5.14 0.21
CA ARG A 815 26.47 -5.45 -1.14
C ARG A 815 26.68 -4.31 -2.15
N PHE A 816 27.45 -3.27 -1.81
CA PHE A 816 27.81 -2.17 -2.70
C PHE A 816 29.33 -2.00 -2.76
#